data_AF-A0A7L3NI21-F1
#
_entry.id   AF-A0A7L3NI21-F1
#
_cell.length_a   1.000
_cell.length_b   1.000
_cell.length_c   1.000
_cell.angle_alpha   90.00
_cell.angle_beta   90.00
_cell.angle_gamma   90.00
#
_symmetry.space_group_name_H-M   'P 1'
#
loop_
_entity.id
_entity.type
_entity.pdbx_description
1 polymer ?
#
loop_
_entity_poly.entity_id
_entity_poly.type
_entity_poly.pdbx_seq_one_letter_code
_entity_poly.pdbx_strand_id
1 'polypeptide(L)'
;MALDSCPPELGDMEQPVRGRGSPSPPSGAPPQESGWSQELGSCTESGSAFEQFSHLTAGEQRWKKEWQQRGAEEDEKSRRREETTEERELVVLDPEHPLMRRFQAALKNYLTKQMEKVTLDLQELRTATKKGKAEREELGVILYGAQQQLARLQMELEKSHDHHAQMATARQQLEEELQGLRLTHKKMCQNTDDERKKVSAMQTQIENLALHLFYMQNMDQDMQHNILLMKRSTKKAEAEKFQAEMEKKKQDLLVDRLTRKSYELQEQIALFEAQLVAQAEDTKATRQAVNEACMEIQAINMEKKQLMGHWNSSLAGMKQRDEAYIAAQELLSKYRDDLKSLEMDIHGCRKSIRKEEEKNELLVSTLNRSQNDANTTKKLIAQCLSKQEALKVESVTYVRVLQETEQALSRTKMDQAAHLNELLAISKDIEKETDAKEQMENEIMAKLQDQMMSSKAIKHFSQLAAKLHRRITDLELHFSKVENDTAQVILNATHTNCRLTILQKTLCELDKEVKDVHDLIKHSESEIAKYNVQIENKQVVISQYNKRLETLLSQQGGQELGPLEIEIKRLTKQIEECNSEVMTLQKYWLSLQKELVKLTHEREEQISSLDMLKKQLTIMQQKKVRTENEIQQETKEQKETERHMRNMSNDLIRLNVLINKNNSSFEELQCGNIITENEFLCSLKAAEKESIEMQEKHSQLTEEKERLLNSLLEAEHQIMLWEKKIQLTKEMRAAVDFETGQGEIQAMRMEIHRMQIRYGQLMKQQEKMIRDMEASVARREAIAIRGEGQNKTDKKRVTRSDCHRKIEELRKKISETQQNAQDCNKTILELESTQASLSASVLEKQRELHELQAENDGLDSDMECLQNKKRWNLLEIVAHQTRQKHLQALKEGKYTSLCRTEQAWRAEQQKLQDRLRAVNTIVHQIQQEHPQHQRILQWLSECLESRLGSQEA
;
A
#
# COMPACT_ATOMS: atom_id res chain seq x y z
N MET A 1 38.78 0.87 31.44
CA MET A 1 37.62 1.74 31.20
C MET A 1 36.41 0.96 31.74
N ALA A 2 36.02 1.05 33.01
CA ALA A 2 36.17 2.13 34.00
C ALA A 2 35.55 3.45 33.49
N LEU A 3 34.73 4.16 34.26
CA LEU A 3 34.57 4.23 35.73
C LEU A 3 33.10 3.89 36.11
N ASP A 4 32.81 3.09 37.16
CA ASP A 4 32.59 3.44 38.60
C ASP A 4 31.29 4.24 38.86
N SER A 5 30.52 4.04 39.95
CA SER A 5 30.88 3.58 41.31
C SER A 5 29.87 2.60 41.95
N CYS A 6 30.14 2.13 43.18
CA CYS A 6 29.38 1.12 43.95
C CYS A 6 28.99 1.59 45.40
N PRO A 7 28.20 0.82 46.19
CA PRO A 7 27.50 1.26 47.42
C PRO A 7 28.34 1.10 48.72
N PRO A 8 27.75 1.24 49.95
CA PRO A 8 27.25 0.02 50.65
C PRO A 8 26.12 0.21 51.75
N GLU A 9 25.73 -0.92 52.37
CA GLU A 9 25.32 -1.11 53.81
C GLU A 9 24.05 -0.43 54.41
N LEU A 10 23.58 -0.76 55.63
CA LEU A 10 23.15 -2.05 56.24
C LEU A 10 22.51 -1.80 57.65
N GLY A 11 21.65 -2.70 58.14
CA GLY A 11 21.13 -2.71 59.54
C GLY A 11 20.02 -1.69 59.86
N ASP A 12 19.27 -1.81 60.97
CA ASP A 12 19.21 -2.93 61.92
C ASP A 12 17.86 -2.99 62.69
N MET A 13 17.66 -4.06 63.49
CA MET A 13 16.42 -4.34 64.24
C MET A 13 16.24 -3.52 65.54
N GLU A 14 14.99 -3.40 66.04
CA GLU A 14 14.67 -3.91 67.40
C GLU A 14 13.16 -4.08 67.72
N GLN A 15 12.89 -4.97 68.69
CA GLN A 15 11.61 -5.26 69.38
C GLN A 15 11.70 -4.71 70.85
N PRO A 16 10.90 -5.04 71.91
CA PRO A 16 9.79 -6.02 72.10
C PRO A 16 8.54 -5.51 72.89
N VAL A 17 7.54 -6.34 73.23
CA VAL A 17 7.32 -6.99 74.56
C VAL A 17 5.99 -7.81 74.59
N ARG A 18 5.75 -8.94 75.32
CA ARG A 18 6.62 -10.05 75.82
C ARG A 18 5.88 -11.31 76.40
N GLY A 19 4.59 -11.60 76.12
CA GLY A 19 3.85 -12.74 76.76
C GLY A 19 3.16 -13.70 75.76
N ARG A 20 3.33 -15.04 75.72
CA ARG A 20 3.50 -16.14 76.73
C ARG A 20 2.16 -16.58 77.34
N GLY A 21 1.69 -17.85 77.27
CA GLY A 21 2.15 -19.10 76.61
C GLY A 21 0.91 -19.97 76.24
N SER A 22 0.89 -21.28 75.94
CA SER A 22 1.86 -22.40 76.02
C SER A 22 1.42 -23.55 75.04
N PRO A 23 2.19 -24.64 74.81
CA PRO A 23 2.04 -25.47 73.58
C PRO A 23 1.68 -26.97 73.74
N SER A 24 1.61 -27.68 72.60
CA SER A 24 2.01 -29.10 72.31
C SER A 24 0.93 -30.21 72.06
N PRO A 25 1.24 -31.29 71.29
CA PRO A 25 0.35 -32.39 70.88
C PRO A 25 0.85 -33.76 71.43
N PRO A 26 0.81 -34.96 70.78
CA PRO A 26 -0.11 -35.59 69.80
C PRO A 26 -0.60 -37.02 70.22
N SER A 27 -1.40 -37.68 69.36
CA SER A 27 -1.56 -39.16 69.22
C SER A 27 -2.31 -39.96 70.32
N GLY A 28 -2.88 -41.13 69.93
CA GLY A 28 -3.34 -42.20 70.83
C GLY A 28 -4.82 -42.63 70.74
N ALA A 29 -5.07 -43.95 70.66
CA ALA A 29 -6.38 -44.62 70.79
C ALA A 29 -6.18 -46.15 71.03
N PRO A 30 -7.21 -46.95 71.44
CA PRO A 30 -8.50 -46.61 72.07
C PRO A 30 -8.40 -46.92 73.59
N PRO A 31 -8.89 -48.02 74.26
CA PRO A 31 -9.94 -49.04 74.01
C PRO A 31 -11.07 -49.12 75.10
N GLN A 32 -12.24 -49.69 74.74
CA GLN A 32 -13.29 -50.27 75.64
C GLN A 32 -13.98 -49.31 76.67
N GLU A 33 -15.22 -49.49 77.14
CA GLU A 33 -16.35 -50.43 76.94
C GLU A 33 -17.64 -49.67 77.38
N SER A 34 -18.91 -50.01 77.08
CA SER A 34 -19.58 -51.07 76.29
C SER A 34 -20.88 -50.46 75.71
N GLY A 35 -21.46 -50.93 74.59
CA GLY A 35 -22.55 -51.94 74.57
C GLY A 35 -23.93 -51.33 74.91
N TRP A 36 -25.05 -51.58 74.22
CA TRP A 36 -25.42 -52.64 73.26
C TRP A 36 -26.36 -52.10 72.16
N SER A 37 -26.40 -52.73 70.97
CA SER A 37 -27.44 -52.57 69.93
C SER A 37 -27.52 -53.80 69.02
N GLN A 38 -28.58 -54.62 69.15
CA GLN A 38 -29.08 -55.68 68.25
C GLN A 38 -30.44 -56.16 68.85
N GLU A 39 -31.39 -56.80 68.17
CA GLU A 39 -31.49 -57.37 66.81
C GLU A 39 -32.86 -56.96 66.19
N LEU A 40 -33.05 -56.71 64.89
CA LEU A 40 -32.96 -57.59 63.70
C LEU A 40 -34.06 -58.68 63.64
N GLY A 41 -34.74 -58.82 62.49
CA GLY A 41 -35.78 -59.84 62.27
C GLY A 41 -36.66 -59.55 61.04
N SER A 42 -36.43 -60.24 59.93
CA SER A 42 -37.05 -59.93 58.63
C SER A 42 -37.53 -61.17 57.84
N CYS A 43 -38.65 -60.99 57.12
CA CYS A 43 -39.09 -61.75 55.93
C CYS A 43 -39.69 -63.16 56.09
N THR A 44 -40.46 -63.55 55.05
CA THR A 44 -40.95 -64.90 54.65
C THR A 44 -41.93 -65.64 55.59
N GLU A 45 -42.97 -66.36 55.13
CA GLU A 45 -43.64 -66.43 53.81
C GLU A 45 -44.99 -67.19 53.91
N SER A 46 -45.97 -66.89 53.05
CA SER A 46 -47.20 -67.70 52.76
C SER A 46 -48.18 -67.98 53.93
N GLY A 47 -49.43 -68.40 53.73
CA GLY A 47 -50.23 -68.58 52.50
C GLY A 47 -51.64 -69.15 52.78
N SER A 48 -52.52 -69.11 51.77
CA SER A 48 -53.84 -69.79 51.65
C SER A 48 -54.92 -69.60 52.74
N ALA A 49 -56.13 -69.23 52.28
CA ALA A 49 -57.39 -69.45 53.00
C ALA A 49 -57.84 -70.93 52.92
N PHE A 50 -58.87 -71.33 53.69
CA PHE A 50 -60.20 -71.79 53.18
C PHE A 50 -61.06 -72.46 54.31
N GLU A 51 -62.39 -72.58 54.08
CA GLU A 51 -63.44 -73.27 54.88
C GLU A 51 -63.60 -72.90 56.37
N GLN A 52 -64.80 -72.71 56.98
CA GLN A 52 -66.16 -73.27 56.90
C GLN A 52 -66.42 -74.55 57.72
N PHE A 53 -67.69 -74.69 58.14
CA PHE A 53 -68.32 -75.75 58.96
C PHE A 53 -67.89 -75.85 60.44
N SER A 54 -68.74 -76.35 61.38
CA SER A 54 -70.18 -76.12 61.60
C SER A 54 -70.69 -76.82 62.87
N HIS A 55 -71.65 -76.17 63.57
CA HIS A 55 -72.80 -76.77 64.28
C HIS A 55 -72.68 -77.73 65.50
N LEU A 56 -73.54 -77.42 66.48
CA LEU A 56 -74.35 -78.31 67.34
C LEU A 56 -73.71 -79.13 68.49
N THR A 57 -74.05 -78.71 69.72
CA THR A 57 -75.06 -79.37 70.59
C THR A 57 -75.60 -78.32 71.58
N ALA A 58 -76.77 -78.37 72.22
CA ALA A 58 -78.09 -79.01 72.04
C ALA A 58 -78.81 -78.89 73.41
N GLY A 59 -80.05 -78.37 73.44
CA GLY A 59 -80.97 -78.48 74.61
C GLY A 59 -80.65 -77.62 75.85
N GLU A 60 -81.62 -77.34 76.74
CA GLU A 60 -83.09 -77.43 76.60
C GLU A 60 -83.80 -76.44 77.55
N GLN A 61 -85.12 -76.53 77.73
CA GLN A 61 -85.93 -75.47 78.33
C GLN A 61 -85.97 -75.45 79.88
N ARG A 62 -86.01 -74.22 80.44
CA ARG A 62 -86.98 -73.74 81.45
C ARG A 62 -87.13 -74.55 82.76
N TRP A 63 -86.87 -73.92 83.91
CA TRP A 63 -87.82 -73.68 85.03
C TRP A 63 -87.12 -73.00 86.23
N LYS A 64 -87.90 -72.25 87.04
CA LYS A 64 -87.70 -71.87 88.47
C LYS A 64 -86.30 -71.44 88.95
N LYS A 65 -86.07 -70.18 89.38
CA LYS A 65 -86.59 -69.42 90.55
C LYS A 65 -85.60 -69.44 91.73
N GLU A 66 -85.36 -68.24 92.26
CA GLU A 66 -85.05 -67.92 93.67
C GLU A 66 -83.85 -68.58 94.37
N TRP A 67 -82.84 -67.75 94.66
CA TRP A 67 -82.32 -67.67 96.02
C TRP A 67 -82.76 -66.34 96.65
N GLN A 68 -83.62 -66.45 97.66
CA GLN A 68 -83.94 -65.39 98.61
C GLN A 68 -82.76 -65.26 99.60
N GLN A 69 -82.22 -64.05 99.87
CA GLN A 69 -82.76 -62.95 100.70
C GLN A 69 -82.07 -62.98 102.08
N ARG A 70 -81.67 -61.81 102.62
CA ARG A 70 -81.13 -61.74 104.00
C ARG A 70 -82.25 -62.09 104.98
N GLY A 71 -81.99 -63.05 105.86
CA GLY A 71 -82.89 -63.39 106.95
C GLY A 71 -82.61 -62.61 108.23
N ALA A 72 -83.65 -62.46 109.04
CA ALA A 72 -83.61 -62.49 110.49
C ALA A 72 -85.00 -62.97 110.96
N GLU A 73 -85.02 -64.15 111.60
CA GLU A 73 -85.95 -64.64 112.64
C GLU A 73 -87.43 -64.19 112.61
N GLU A 74 -88.38 -65.10 112.41
CA GLU A 74 -89.10 -65.88 113.47
C GLU A 74 -90.13 -65.03 114.25
N ASP A 75 -91.35 -65.49 114.57
CA ASP A 75 -91.79 -66.88 114.79
C ASP A 75 -93.22 -67.17 114.20
N GLU A 76 -93.71 -68.38 114.39
CA GLU A 76 -94.74 -69.10 113.65
C GLU A 76 -96.06 -69.28 114.43
N LYS A 77 -97.25 -69.14 113.78
CA LYS A 77 -98.36 -70.15 113.76
C LYS A 77 -99.63 -69.71 113.02
N SER A 78 -100.59 -70.63 112.91
CA SER A 78 -101.58 -70.70 111.81
C SER A 78 -102.99 -71.14 112.25
N ARG A 79 -103.97 -70.97 111.33
CA ARG A 79 -105.33 -71.56 111.28
C ARG A 79 -106.36 -71.22 112.39
N ARG A 80 -107.25 -70.29 112.02
CA ARG A 80 -108.71 -70.50 111.83
C ARG A 80 -109.45 -71.47 112.79
N ARG A 81 -110.39 -70.91 113.58
CA ARG A 81 -111.68 -71.56 113.91
C ARG A 81 -112.79 -70.50 114.01
N GLU A 82 -114.03 -70.93 113.76
CA GLU A 82 -115.26 -70.16 113.97
C GLU A 82 -116.02 -70.79 115.14
N GLU A 83 -116.56 -69.98 116.07
CA GLU A 83 -117.60 -70.26 117.08
C GLU A 83 -117.66 -68.97 117.94
N THR A 84 -118.59 -68.02 117.78
CA THR A 84 -120.05 -67.99 118.07
C THR A 84 -120.40 -68.04 119.56
N THR A 85 -121.36 -67.17 119.96
CA THR A 85 -121.84 -66.92 121.34
C THR A 85 -120.76 -66.41 122.32
N GLU A 86 -120.98 -65.42 123.17
CA GLU A 86 -122.23 -65.04 123.87
C GLU A 86 -122.62 -63.56 123.76
N GLU A 87 -123.82 -63.28 124.27
CA GLU A 87 -124.52 -61.99 124.25
C GLU A 87 -123.81 -60.86 125.02
N ARG A 88 -123.77 -59.67 124.41
CA ARG A 88 -124.09 -58.43 125.14
C ARG A 88 -125.10 -57.61 124.35
N GLU A 89 -126.33 -57.70 124.81
CA GLU A 89 -127.47 -56.96 124.29
C GLU A 89 -127.35 -55.45 124.49
N LEU A 90 -128.02 -54.72 123.58
CA LEU A 90 -128.72 -53.44 123.82
C LEU A 90 -127.88 -52.20 124.28
N VAL A 91 -128.34 -50.97 124.04
CA VAL A 91 -129.62 -50.56 123.45
C VAL A 91 -129.42 -50.06 122.01
N VAL A 92 -129.82 -50.88 121.03
CA VAL A 92 -130.33 -50.34 119.77
C VAL A 92 -131.68 -49.72 120.10
N LEU A 93 -131.85 -48.42 119.87
CA LEU A 93 -133.17 -47.79 119.95
C LEU A 93 -134.04 -48.41 118.85
N ASP A 94 -135.19 -48.95 119.25
CA ASP A 94 -136.13 -49.69 118.41
C ASP A 94 -136.35 -49.01 117.04
N PRO A 95 -136.56 -49.76 115.93
CA PRO A 95 -136.83 -49.15 114.61
C PRO A 95 -138.00 -48.16 114.61
N GLU A 96 -138.94 -48.30 115.55
CA GLU A 96 -140.08 -47.41 115.73
C GLU A 96 -139.84 -46.24 116.71
N HIS A 97 -138.72 -46.22 117.44
CA HIS A 97 -138.43 -45.22 118.48
C HIS A 97 -138.47 -43.78 117.92
N PRO A 98 -139.15 -42.83 118.60
CA PRO A 98 -139.48 -41.52 118.01
C PRO A 98 -138.28 -40.67 117.58
N LEU A 99 -137.09 -40.89 118.15
CA LEU A 99 -135.87 -40.19 117.75
C LEU A 99 -135.24 -40.72 116.44
N MET A 100 -135.55 -41.95 116.00
CA MET A 100 -134.89 -42.59 114.85
C MET A 100 -135.60 -42.36 113.51
N ARG A 101 -136.92 -42.11 113.52
CA ARG A 101 -137.73 -41.95 112.29
C ARG A 101 -137.23 -40.82 111.37
N ARG A 102 -136.64 -39.75 111.92
CA ARG A 102 -136.08 -38.62 111.15
C ARG A 102 -134.76 -38.94 110.43
N PHE A 103 -134.02 -39.97 110.85
CA PHE A 103 -132.76 -40.39 110.22
C PHE A 103 -133.00 -41.27 108.98
N GLN A 104 -133.89 -42.27 109.10
CA GLN A 104 -134.07 -43.33 108.10
C GLN A 104 -134.59 -42.80 106.75
N ALA A 105 -135.55 -41.87 106.77
CA ALA A 105 -136.15 -41.33 105.55
C ALA A 105 -135.15 -40.56 104.65
N ALA A 106 -134.21 -39.83 105.26
CA ALA A 106 -133.23 -39.03 104.53
C ALA A 106 -132.14 -39.90 103.84
N LEU A 107 -131.85 -41.09 104.36
CA LEU A 107 -130.81 -41.95 103.81
C LEU A 107 -131.17 -42.54 102.43
N LYS A 108 -132.46 -42.82 102.19
CA LYS A 108 -132.92 -43.56 100.99
C LYS A 108 -132.84 -42.73 99.70
N ASN A 109 -133.03 -41.41 99.78
CA ASN A 109 -133.02 -40.51 98.62
C ASN A 109 -131.61 -40.10 98.16
N TYR A 110 -130.60 -40.28 99.01
CA TYR A 110 -129.20 -39.95 98.71
C TYR A 110 -128.56 -40.95 97.72
N LEU A 111 -128.83 -42.25 97.89
CA LEU A 111 -128.11 -43.32 97.21
C LEU A 111 -128.41 -43.41 95.70
N THR A 112 -129.65 -43.12 95.28
CA THR A 112 -130.04 -43.21 93.86
C THR A 112 -129.31 -42.19 93.00
N LYS A 113 -129.20 -40.95 93.45
CA LYS A 113 -128.53 -39.84 92.73
C LYS A 113 -127.01 -40.04 92.56
N GLN A 114 -126.39 -40.91 93.36
CA GLN A 114 -124.95 -41.20 93.25
C GLN A 114 -124.63 -42.20 92.15
N MET A 115 -125.56 -43.12 91.82
CA MET A 115 -125.35 -44.08 90.73
C MET A 115 -125.29 -43.42 89.35
N GLU A 116 -126.13 -42.41 89.11
CA GLU A 116 -126.27 -41.75 87.80
C GLU A 116 -124.99 -40.99 87.38
N LYS A 117 -124.29 -40.35 88.31
CA LYS A 117 -123.01 -39.67 88.02
C LYS A 117 -121.92 -40.63 87.56
N VAL A 118 -121.71 -41.72 88.31
CA VAL A 118 -120.63 -42.69 88.04
C VAL A 118 -120.78 -43.36 86.67
N THR A 119 -122.00 -43.45 86.11
CA THR A 119 -122.20 -44.00 84.76
C THR A 119 -121.86 -43.01 83.62
N LEU A 120 -121.75 -41.70 83.90
CA LEU A 120 -121.29 -40.69 82.94
C LEU A 120 -119.77 -40.60 82.92
N ASP A 121 -119.11 -40.52 84.08
CA ASP A 121 -117.65 -40.46 84.20
C ASP A 121 -116.97 -41.67 83.51
N LEU A 122 -117.59 -42.85 83.64
CA LEU A 122 -117.16 -44.08 82.97
C LEU A 122 -117.30 -44.05 81.45
N GLN A 123 -118.16 -43.20 80.88
CA GLN A 123 -118.26 -43.01 79.43
C GLN A 123 -117.19 -42.04 78.93
N GLU A 124 -116.97 -40.92 79.62
CA GLU A 124 -115.94 -39.95 79.25
C GLU A 124 -114.54 -40.58 79.22
N LEU A 125 -114.16 -41.30 80.28
CA LEU A 125 -112.89 -42.03 80.37
C LEU A 125 -112.73 -43.09 79.24
N ARG A 126 -113.83 -43.71 78.79
CA ARG A 126 -113.83 -44.65 77.65
C ARG A 126 -113.67 -43.95 76.29
N THR A 127 -113.91 -42.65 76.19
CA THR A 127 -113.60 -41.87 74.96
C THR A 127 -112.15 -41.37 74.98
N ALA A 128 -111.66 -40.87 76.12
CA ALA A 128 -110.28 -40.42 76.28
C ALA A 128 -109.27 -41.56 76.03
N THR A 129 -109.54 -42.75 76.57
CA THR A 129 -108.71 -43.95 76.35
C THR A 129 -108.77 -44.53 74.94
N LYS A 130 -109.70 -44.07 74.07
CA LYS A 130 -109.68 -44.36 72.63
C LYS A 130 -108.81 -43.36 71.86
N LYS A 131 -108.92 -42.05 72.17
CA LYS A 131 -108.09 -41.00 71.55
C LYS A 131 -106.60 -41.24 71.78
N GLY A 132 -106.19 -41.46 73.02
CA GLY A 132 -104.80 -41.78 73.40
C GLY A 132 -104.28 -43.17 72.95
N LYS A 133 -105.04 -43.90 72.11
CA LYS A 133 -104.56 -45.06 71.34
C LYS A 133 -104.31 -44.67 69.89
N ALA A 134 -105.28 -44.01 69.23
CA ALA A 134 -105.09 -43.46 67.88
C ALA A 134 -103.85 -42.55 67.81
N GLU A 135 -103.69 -41.64 68.78
CA GLU A 135 -102.51 -40.75 68.88
C GLU A 135 -101.17 -41.53 68.99
N ARG A 136 -101.17 -42.72 69.61
CA ARG A 136 -99.97 -43.59 69.65
C ARG A 136 -99.72 -44.31 68.33
N GLU A 137 -100.78 -44.74 67.66
CA GLU A 137 -100.71 -45.43 66.37
C GLU A 137 -100.22 -44.46 65.28
N GLU A 138 -100.71 -43.22 65.27
CA GLU A 138 -100.24 -42.12 64.41
C GLU A 138 -98.76 -41.79 64.66
N LEU A 139 -98.34 -41.61 65.92
CA LEU A 139 -96.93 -41.39 66.28
C LEU A 139 -96.04 -42.58 65.89
N GLY A 140 -96.55 -43.81 65.94
CA GLY A 140 -95.85 -45.01 65.46
C GLY A 140 -95.61 -44.99 63.95
N VAL A 141 -96.61 -44.59 63.17
CA VAL A 141 -96.48 -44.42 61.71
C VAL A 141 -95.49 -43.31 61.36
N ILE A 142 -95.51 -42.17 62.08
CA ILE A 142 -94.56 -41.07 61.89
C ILE A 142 -93.13 -41.52 62.21
N LEU A 143 -92.92 -42.24 63.31
CA LEU A 143 -91.61 -42.80 63.67
C LEU A 143 -91.09 -43.79 62.61
N TYR A 144 -91.93 -44.67 62.07
CA TYR A 144 -91.55 -45.58 60.99
C TYR A 144 -91.21 -44.83 59.69
N GLY A 145 -91.96 -43.78 59.37
CA GLY A 145 -91.65 -42.89 58.24
C GLY A 145 -90.29 -42.20 58.39
N ALA A 146 -89.99 -41.68 59.59
CA ALA A 146 -88.70 -41.07 59.90
C ALA A 146 -87.55 -42.08 59.86
N GLN A 147 -87.75 -43.32 60.36
CA GLN A 147 -86.79 -44.41 60.24
C GLN A 147 -86.51 -44.77 58.77
N GLN A 148 -87.55 -44.81 57.93
CA GLN A 148 -87.38 -45.10 56.50
C GLN A 148 -86.66 -43.95 55.75
N GLN A 149 -86.88 -42.69 56.14
CA GLN A 149 -86.12 -41.55 55.63
C GLN A 149 -84.65 -41.60 56.06
N LEU A 150 -84.39 -41.89 57.33
CA LEU A 150 -83.02 -42.00 57.88
C LEU A 150 -82.23 -43.13 57.19
N ALA A 151 -82.85 -44.29 56.94
CA ALA A 151 -82.21 -45.38 56.20
C ALA A 151 -81.88 -45.02 54.73
N ARG A 152 -82.70 -44.18 54.07
CA ARG A 152 -82.40 -43.67 52.72
C ARG A 152 -81.22 -42.71 52.74
N LEU A 153 -81.20 -41.78 53.69
CA LEU A 153 -80.09 -40.82 53.87
C LEU A 153 -78.78 -41.53 54.23
N GLN A 154 -78.81 -42.60 55.02
CA GLN A 154 -77.63 -43.45 55.28
C GLN A 154 -77.12 -44.11 54.00
N MET A 155 -77.99 -44.75 53.22
CA MET A 155 -77.62 -45.35 51.92
C MET A 155 -77.10 -44.30 50.91
N GLU A 156 -77.64 -43.07 50.92
CA GLU A 156 -77.16 -41.97 50.06
C GLU A 156 -75.79 -41.45 50.52
N LEU A 157 -75.51 -41.46 51.82
CA LEU A 157 -74.22 -41.10 52.41
C LEU A 157 -73.16 -42.20 52.21
N GLU A 158 -73.52 -43.48 52.29
CA GLU A 158 -72.65 -44.60 51.92
C GLU A 158 -72.27 -44.51 50.43
N LYS A 159 -73.25 -44.27 49.55
CA LYS A 159 -73.00 -44.06 48.12
C LYS A 159 -72.10 -42.86 47.85
N SER A 160 -72.27 -41.73 48.55
CA SER A 160 -71.39 -40.57 48.35
C SER A 160 -69.98 -40.83 48.86
N HIS A 161 -69.80 -41.59 49.96
CA HIS A 161 -68.50 -42.08 50.39
C HIS A 161 -67.84 -43.00 49.35
N ASP A 162 -68.58 -43.94 48.75
CA ASP A 162 -68.07 -44.80 47.66
C ASP A 162 -67.61 -43.97 46.45
N HIS A 163 -68.39 -42.96 46.04
CA HIS A 163 -68.02 -42.06 44.94
C HIS A 163 -66.79 -41.22 45.31
N HIS A 164 -66.68 -40.73 46.56
CA HIS A 164 -65.50 -40.01 47.03
C HIS A 164 -64.25 -40.90 47.08
N ALA A 165 -64.38 -42.17 47.49
CA ALA A 165 -63.28 -43.13 47.48
C ALA A 165 -62.81 -43.43 46.05
N GLN A 166 -63.73 -43.68 45.12
CA GLN A 166 -63.42 -43.88 43.70
C GLN A 166 -62.71 -42.67 43.08
N MET A 167 -63.23 -41.45 43.33
CA MET A 167 -62.61 -40.21 42.85
C MET A 167 -61.25 -39.95 43.50
N ALA A 168 -61.03 -40.35 44.76
CA ALA A 168 -59.73 -40.27 45.42
C ALA A 168 -58.71 -41.23 44.78
N THR A 169 -59.10 -42.49 44.50
CA THR A 169 -58.21 -43.45 43.83
C THR A 169 -57.88 -43.03 42.39
N ALA A 170 -58.86 -42.53 41.64
CA ALA A 170 -58.64 -42.01 40.29
C ALA A 170 -57.72 -40.77 40.29
N ARG A 171 -57.87 -39.89 41.30
CA ARG A 171 -56.95 -38.76 41.50
C ARG A 171 -55.54 -39.23 41.82
N GLN A 172 -55.36 -40.22 42.70
CA GLN A 172 -54.04 -40.77 43.03
C GLN A 172 -53.35 -41.36 41.79
N GLN A 173 -54.07 -42.16 41.00
CA GLN A 173 -53.56 -42.71 39.73
C GLN A 173 -53.11 -41.60 38.76
N LEU A 174 -53.92 -40.54 38.58
CA LEU A 174 -53.54 -39.40 37.74
C LEU A 174 -52.36 -38.59 38.32
N GLU A 175 -52.23 -38.48 39.65
CA GLU A 175 -51.08 -37.84 40.29
C GLU A 175 -49.79 -38.68 40.19
N GLU A 176 -49.89 -40.02 40.18
CA GLU A 176 -48.79 -40.95 39.93
C GLU A 176 -48.37 -40.95 38.45
N GLU A 177 -49.31 -41.01 37.50
CA GLU A 177 -49.04 -40.86 36.06
C GLU A 177 -48.37 -39.51 35.76
N LEU A 178 -48.89 -38.42 36.34
CA LEU A 178 -48.34 -37.08 36.16
C LEU A 178 -46.96 -36.92 36.83
N GLN A 179 -46.67 -37.63 37.92
CA GLN A 179 -45.32 -37.73 38.47
C GLN A 179 -44.39 -38.54 37.54
N GLY A 180 -44.88 -39.65 36.98
CA GLY A 180 -44.17 -40.43 35.96
C GLY A 180 -43.80 -39.59 34.74
N LEU A 181 -44.77 -38.84 34.19
CA LEU A 181 -44.58 -37.91 33.07
C LEU A 181 -43.64 -36.76 33.42
N ARG A 182 -43.68 -36.22 34.66
CA ARG A 182 -42.68 -35.23 35.13
C ARG A 182 -41.27 -35.83 35.22
N LEU A 183 -41.13 -37.09 35.61
CA LEU A 183 -39.84 -37.78 35.69
C LEU A 183 -39.30 -38.13 34.30
N THR A 184 -40.13 -38.59 33.36
CA THR A 184 -39.69 -38.81 31.97
C THR A 184 -39.38 -37.49 31.28
N HIS A 185 -40.18 -36.43 31.46
CA HIS A 185 -39.87 -35.10 30.94
C HIS A 185 -38.55 -34.56 31.51
N LYS A 186 -38.29 -34.68 32.81
CA LYS A 186 -36.98 -34.29 33.40
C LYS A 186 -35.81 -35.06 32.79
N LYS A 187 -35.94 -36.39 32.62
CA LYS A 187 -34.93 -37.22 31.94
C LYS A 187 -34.74 -36.79 30.48
N MET A 188 -35.82 -36.48 29.76
CA MET A 188 -35.74 -35.99 28.38
C MET A 188 -35.06 -34.63 28.28
N CYS A 189 -35.36 -33.68 29.18
CA CYS A 189 -34.63 -32.41 29.25
C CYS A 189 -33.14 -32.63 29.49
N GLN A 190 -32.77 -33.44 30.50
CA GLN A 190 -31.38 -33.79 30.81
C GLN A 190 -30.68 -34.40 29.59
N ASN A 191 -31.31 -35.38 28.93
CA ASN A 191 -30.80 -35.96 27.69
C ASN A 191 -30.62 -34.90 26.59
N THR A 192 -31.60 -34.01 26.36
CA THR A 192 -31.46 -32.95 25.34
C THR A 192 -30.39 -31.92 25.68
N ASP A 193 -30.16 -31.63 26.97
CA ASP A 193 -29.10 -30.73 27.40
C ASP A 193 -27.71 -31.38 27.34
N ASP A 194 -27.62 -32.70 27.53
CA ASP A 194 -26.39 -33.46 27.31
C ASP A 194 -26.09 -33.65 25.82
N GLU A 195 -27.10 -33.85 24.96
CA GLU A 195 -26.92 -33.78 23.50
C GLU A 195 -26.54 -32.36 23.04
N ARG A 196 -27.11 -31.30 23.63
CA ARG A 196 -26.66 -29.91 23.36
C ARG A 196 -25.19 -29.69 23.74
N LYS A 197 -24.74 -30.23 24.88
CA LYS A 197 -23.31 -30.18 25.29
C LYS A 197 -22.42 -30.97 24.34
N LYS A 198 -22.88 -32.13 23.83
CA LYS A 198 -22.16 -32.88 22.80
C LYS A 198 -22.09 -32.11 21.48
N VAL A 199 -23.18 -31.45 21.08
CA VAL A 199 -23.22 -30.61 19.87
C VAL A 199 -22.29 -29.40 20.01
N SER A 200 -22.24 -28.71 21.15
CA SER A 200 -21.30 -27.59 21.33
C SER A 200 -19.83 -28.06 21.45
N ALA A 201 -19.58 -29.24 22.04
CA ALA A 201 -18.26 -29.88 22.01
C ALA A 201 -17.85 -30.29 20.57
N MET A 202 -18.79 -30.77 19.75
CA MET A 202 -18.53 -31.07 18.34
C MET A 202 -18.37 -29.80 17.49
N GLN A 203 -19.12 -28.74 17.76
CA GLN A 203 -18.97 -27.43 17.10
C GLN A 203 -17.59 -26.84 17.40
N THR A 204 -17.19 -26.78 18.67
CA THR A 204 -15.83 -26.31 19.03
C THR A 204 -14.73 -27.22 18.50
N GLN A 205 -14.95 -28.54 18.37
CA GLN A 205 -14.01 -29.43 17.64
C GLN A 205 -13.96 -29.13 16.14
N ILE A 206 -15.10 -28.85 15.49
CA ILE A 206 -15.17 -28.46 14.07
C ILE A 206 -14.52 -27.10 13.85
N GLU A 207 -14.71 -26.13 14.74
CA GLU A 207 -14.06 -24.81 14.72
C GLU A 207 -12.54 -24.95 14.90
N ASN A 208 -12.08 -25.74 15.85
CA ASN A 208 -10.64 -26.04 16.03
C ASN A 208 -10.06 -26.74 14.79
N LEU A 209 -10.78 -27.72 14.20
CA LEU A 209 -10.35 -28.38 12.96
C LEU A 209 -10.38 -27.43 11.75
N ALA A 210 -11.34 -26.50 11.68
CA ALA A 210 -11.39 -25.47 10.65
C ALA A 210 -10.25 -24.45 10.80
N LEU A 211 -9.88 -24.09 12.03
CA LEU A 211 -8.68 -23.29 12.31
C LEU A 211 -7.41 -24.04 11.93
N HIS A 212 -7.28 -25.31 12.28
CA HIS A 212 -6.15 -26.14 11.84
C HIS A 212 -6.07 -26.25 10.32
N LEU A 213 -7.20 -26.45 9.62
CA LEU A 213 -7.26 -26.46 8.16
C LEU A 213 -6.91 -25.09 7.56
N PHE A 214 -7.35 -23.98 8.14
CA PHE A 214 -6.98 -22.62 7.73
C PHE A 214 -5.48 -22.38 7.89
N TYR A 215 -4.90 -22.75 9.04
CA TYR A 215 -3.45 -22.68 9.24
C TYR A 215 -2.68 -23.56 8.25
N MET A 216 -3.13 -24.80 7.99
CA MET A 216 -2.52 -25.66 6.98
C MET A 216 -2.64 -25.09 5.57
N GLN A 217 -3.80 -24.55 5.17
CA GLN A 217 -4.01 -23.93 3.86
C GLN A 217 -3.16 -22.66 3.67
N ASN A 218 -2.93 -21.88 4.73
CA ASN A 218 -2.03 -20.73 4.68
C ASN A 218 -0.56 -21.19 4.58
N MET A 219 -0.15 -22.18 5.36
CA MET A 219 1.19 -22.77 5.26
C MET A 219 1.44 -23.44 3.90
N ASP A 220 0.43 -24.08 3.30
CA ASP A 220 0.51 -24.63 1.94
C ASP A 220 0.60 -23.54 0.88
N GLN A 221 -0.10 -22.42 1.04
CA GLN A 221 0.02 -21.25 0.16
C GLN A 221 1.38 -20.58 0.28
N ASP A 222 1.88 -20.40 1.51
CA ASP A 222 3.23 -19.88 1.78
C ASP A 222 4.31 -20.83 1.27
N MET A 223 4.15 -22.15 1.42
CA MET A 223 5.07 -23.13 0.83
C MET A 223 5.00 -23.11 -0.70
N GLN A 224 3.82 -23.03 -1.31
CA GLN A 224 3.69 -22.88 -2.77
C GLN A 224 4.34 -21.58 -3.26
N HIS A 225 4.15 -20.46 -2.54
CA HIS A 225 4.77 -19.18 -2.85
C HIS A 225 6.31 -19.28 -2.73
N ASN A 226 6.82 -19.84 -1.64
CA ASN A 226 8.25 -20.07 -1.44
C ASN A 226 8.85 -21.05 -2.46
N ILE A 227 8.12 -22.08 -2.87
CA ILE A 227 8.52 -22.99 -3.97
C ILE A 227 8.51 -22.26 -5.32
N LEU A 228 7.59 -21.32 -5.56
CA LEU A 228 7.58 -20.49 -6.77
C LEU A 228 8.70 -19.44 -6.76
N LEU A 229 9.00 -18.81 -5.62
CA LEU A 229 10.16 -17.94 -5.44
C LEU A 229 11.46 -18.74 -5.63
N MET A 230 11.57 -19.94 -5.06
CA MET A 230 12.72 -20.82 -5.24
C MET A 230 12.87 -21.24 -6.71
N LYS A 231 11.79 -21.66 -7.39
CA LYS A 231 11.81 -21.97 -8.83
C LYS A 231 12.12 -20.75 -9.71
N ARG A 232 11.90 -19.53 -9.23
CA ARG A 232 12.33 -18.28 -9.90
C ARG A 232 13.79 -17.95 -9.61
N SER A 233 14.26 -18.15 -8.38
CA SER A 233 15.66 -17.92 -8.01
C SER A 233 16.61 -18.96 -8.61
N THR A 234 16.22 -20.24 -8.68
CA THR A 234 17.01 -21.27 -9.40
C THR A 234 17.07 -20.95 -10.88
N LYS A 235 15.96 -20.60 -11.54
CA LYS A 235 15.96 -20.19 -12.96
C LYS A 235 16.79 -18.94 -13.21
N LYS A 236 16.80 -17.98 -12.27
CA LYS A 236 17.66 -16.78 -12.35
C LYS A 236 19.14 -17.16 -12.21
N ALA A 237 19.48 -18.01 -11.23
CA ALA A 237 20.84 -18.53 -11.03
C ALA A 237 21.30 -19.44 -12.19
N GLU A 238 20.41 -20.21 -12.81
CA GLU A 238 20.66 -20.99 -14.02
C GLU A 238 20.97 -20.09 -15.22
N ALA A 239 20.21 -19.01 -15.40
CA ALA A 239 20.45 -18.01 -16.44
C ALA A 239 21.75 -17.23 -16.21
N GLU A 240 22.02 -16.80 -14.97
CA GLU A 240 23.27 -16.15 -14.56
C GLU A 240 24.48 -17.08 -14.74
N LYS A 241 24.34 -18.37 -14.37
CA LYS A 241 25.35 -19.41 -14.61
C LYS A 241 25.58 -19.64 -16.11
N PHE A 242 24.53 -19.70 -16.92
CA PHE A 242 24.65 -19.84 -18.37
C PHE A 242 25.35 -18.61 -18.99
N GLN A 243 25.02 -17.40 -18.53
CA GLN A 243 25.67 -16.18 -18.98
C GLN A 243 27.14 -16.14 -18.56
N ALA A 244 27.46 -16.51 -17.31
CA ALA A 244 28.84 -16.66 -16.83
C ALA A 244 29.61 -17.76 -17.57
N GLU A 245 28.98 -18.87 -17.93
CA GLU A 245 29.59 -19.89 -18.81
C GLU A 245 29.87 -19.36 -20.22
N MET A 246 28.98 -18.54 -20.77
CA MET A 246 29.14 -17.93 -22.10
C MET A 246 30.20 -16.83 -22.10
N GLU A 247 30.34 -16.07 -21.00
CA GLU A 247 31.41 -15.11 -20.78
C GLU A 247 32.75 -15.81 -20.52
N LYS A 248 32.76 -16.90 -19.73
CA LYS A 248 33.94 -17.76 -19.57
C LYS A 248 34.38 -18.35 -20.91
N LYS A 249 33.47 -18.92 -21.73
CA LYS A 249 33.81 -19.42 -23.08
C LYS A 249 34.42 -18.33 -23.98
N LYS A 250 34.00 -17.06 -23.86
CA LYS A 250 34.66 -15.92 -24.55
C LYS A 250 36.04 -15.61 -23.99
N GLN A 251 36.24 -15.69 -22.67
CA GLN A 251 37.53 -15.51 -22.02
C GLN A 251 38.49 -16.65 -22.37
N ASP A 252 38.04 -17.90 -22.30
CA ASP A 252 38.79 -19.10 -22.70
C ASP A 252 39.27 -18.95 -24.15
N LEU A 253 38.38 -18.62 -25.10
CA LEU A 253 38.73 -18.34 -26.51
C LEU A 253 39.67 -17.14 -26.70
N LEU A 254 39.61 -16.13 -25.83
CA LEU A 254 40.54 -14.99 -25.86
C LEU A 254 41.93 -15.39 -25.34
N VAL A 255 42.00 -16.16 -24.25
CA VAL A 255 43.24 -16.76 -23.74
C VAL A 255 43.85 -17.65 -24.82
N ASP A 256 43.06 -18.51 -25.45
CA ASP A 256 43.44 -19.37 -26.57
C ASP A 256 44.02 -18.58 -27.78
N ARG A 257 43.57 -17.34 -27.98
CA ARG A 257 44.09 -16.45 -29.03
C ARG A 257 45.36 -15.71 -28.60
N LEU A 258 45.47 -15.37 -27.31
CA LEU A 258 46.64 -14.72 -26.73
C LEU A 258 47.81 -15.69 -26.54
N THR A 259 47.55 -16.95 -26.17
CA THR A 259 48.58 -18.00 -26.07
C THR A 259 49.13 -18.36 -27.44
N ARG A 260 48.28 -18.57 -28.47
CA ARG A 260 48.73 -18.75 -29.87
C ARG A 260 49.62 -17.60 -30.32
N LYS A 261 49.20 -16.34 -30.11
CA LYS A 261 50.04 -15.16 -30.37
C LYS A 261 51.33 -15.12 -29.57
N SER A 262 51.32 -15.59 -28.33
CA SER A 262 52.54 -15.69 -27.51
C SER A 262 53.53 -16.70 -28.09
N TYR A 263 53.04 -17.84 -28.59
CA TYR A 263 53.88 -18.83 -29.27
C TYR A 263 54.37 -18.30 -30.64
N GLU A 264 53.50 -17.71 -31.46
CA GLU A 264 53.87 -17.03 -32.72
C GLU A 264 54.99 -16.00 -32.52
N LEU A 265 54.93 -15.21 -31.43
CA LEU A 265 55.95 -14.23 -31.08
C LEU A 265 57.23 -14.87 -30.50
N GLN A 266 57.12 -15.95 -29.73
CA GLN A 266 58.28 -16.70 -29.23
C GLN A 266 59.05 -17.39 -30.36
N GLU A 267 58.35 -17.95 -31.35
CA GLU A 267 58.94 -18.50 -32.57
C GLU A 267 59.64 -17.40 -33.38
N GLN A 268 59.03 -16.22 -33.54
CA GLN A 268 59.67 -15.07 -34.18
C GLN A 268 60.92 -14.60 -33.43
N ILE A 269 60.89 -14.52 -32.09
CA ILE A 269 62.05 -14.17 -31.26
C ILE A 269 63.17 -15.19 -31.48
N ALA A 270 62.88 -16.49 -31.39
CA ALA A 270 63.88 -17.54 -31.60
C ALA A 270 64.49 -17.51 -33.03
N LEU A 271 63.69 -17.18 -34.05
CA LEU A 271 64.18 -16.98 -35.42
C LEU A 271 65.10 -15.75 -35.53
N PHE A 272 64.76 -14.63 -34.88
CA PHE A 272 65.62 -13.44 -34.87
C PHE A 272 66.90 -13.64 -34.04
N GLU A 273 66.83 -14.37 -32.92
CA GLU A 273 68.01 -14.76 -32.13
C GLU A 273 68.96 -15.64 -32.96
N ALA A 274 68.44 -16.63 -33.68
CA ALA A 274 69.24 -17.45 -34.59
C ALA A 274 69.88 -16.63 -35.74
N GLN A 275 69.14 -15.66 -36.31
CA GLN A 275 69.69 -14.73 -37.31
C GLN A 275 70.78 -13.82 -36.72
N LEU A 276 70.62 -13.32 -35.50
CA LEU A 276 71.62 -12.51 -34.82
C LEU A 276 72.90 -13.30 -34.50
N VAL A 277 72.78 -14.57 -34.12
CA VAL A 277 73.94 -15.46 -33.93
C VAL A 277 74.67 -15.68 -35.25
N ALA A 278 73.97 -16.02 -36.33
CA ALA A 278 74.59 -16.18 -37.65
C ALA A 278 75.29 -14.89 -38.14
N GLN A 279 74.65 -13.73 -37.99
CA GLN A 279 75.26 -12.44 -38.32
C GLN A 279 76.45 -12.08 -37.40
N ALA A 280 76.45 -12.51 -36.14
CA ALA A 280 77.60 -12.36 -35.25
C ALA A 280 78.79 -13.23 -35.68
N GLU A 281 78.54 -14.41 -36.24
CA GLU A 281 79.56 -15.29 -36.81
C GLU A 281 80.10 -14.75 -38.15
N ASP A 282 79.23 -14.32 -39.07
CA ASP A 282 79.63 -13.67 -40.33
C ASP A 282 80.44 -12.37 -40.09
N THR A 283 79.99 -11.52 -39.15
CA THR A 283 80.74 -10.30 -38.79
C THR A 283 82.02 -10.59 -38.03
N LYS A 284 82.17 -11.76 -37.41
CA LYS A 284 83.44 -12.22 -36.82
C LYS A 284 84.39 -12.74 -37.90
N ALA A 285 83.92 -13.58 -38.82
CA ALA A 285 84.72 -14.10 -39.93
C ALA A 285 85.23 -12.98 -40.85
N THR A 286 84.38 -12.02 -41.22
CA THR A 286 84.80 -10.85 -42.00
C THR A 286 85.77 -9.95 -41.26
N ARG A 287 85.64 -9.77 -39.93
CA ARG A 287 86.67 -9.08 -39.12
C ARG A 287 88.00 -9.83 -39.09
N GLN A 288 88.00 -11.17 -39.08
CA GLN A 288 89.22 -11.96 -39.15
C GLN A 288 89.92 -11.75 -40.51
N ALA A 289 89.20 -11.87 -41.62
CA ALA A 289 89.73 -11.61 -42.96
C ALA A 289 90.24 -10.15 -43.13
N VAL A 290 89.57 -9.15 -42.54
CA VAL A 290 90.05 -7.76 -42.52
C VAL A 290 91.32 -7.60 -41.68
N ASN A 291 91.42 -8.28 -40.53
CA ASN A 291 92.65 -8.26 -39.72
C ASN A 291 93.82 -8.95 -40.44
N GLU A 292 93.57 -10.05 -41.14
CA GLU A 292 94.55 -10.75 -41.98
C GLU A 292 95.04 -9.85 -43.12
N ALA A 293 94.14 -9.23 -43.89
CA ALA A 293 94.50 -8.25 -44.92
C ALA A 293 95.24 -7.03 -44.34
N CYS A 294 94.90 -6.57 -43.13
CA CYS A 294 95.64 -5.52 -42.43
C CYS A 294 97.06 -5.95 -42.04
N MET A 295 97.29 -7.22 -41.69
CA MET A 295 98.64 -7.77 -41.43
C MET A 295 99.44 -7.89 -42.74
N GLU A 296 98.83 -8.34 -43.84
CA GLU A 296 99.46 -8.35 -45.17
C GLU A 296 99.85 -6.94 -45.62
N ILE A 297 98.95 -5.96 -45.49
CA ILE A 297 99.23 -4.54 -45.78
C ILE A 297 100.37 -4.01 -44.90
N GLN A 298 100.47 -4.43 -43.62
CA GLN A 298 101.60 -4.08 -42.77
C GLN A 298 102.91 -4.71 -43.24
N ALA A 299 102.91 -5.99 -43.65
CA ALA A 299 104.07 -6.67 -44.21
C ALA A 299 104.57 -5.98 -45.49
N ILE A 300 103.68 -5.73 -46.46
CA ILE A 300 103.98 -5.01 -47.71
C ILE A 300 104.54 -3.61 -47.42
N ASN A 301 104.04 -2.91 -46.39
CA ASN A 301 104.59 -1.61 -45.98
C ASN A 301 105.98 -1.71 -45.33
N MET A 302 106.34 -2.83 -44.69
CA MET A 302 107.70 -3.05 -44.20
C MET A 302 108.66 -3.40 -45.34
N GLU A 303 108.26 -4.27 -46.28
CA GLU A 303 109.02 -4.55 -47.52
C GLU A 303 109.27 -3.27 -48.33
N LYS A 304 108.23 -2.43 -48.51
CA LYS A 304 108.35 -1.12 -49.15
C LYS A 304 109.34 -0.20 -48.44
N LYS A 305 109.37 -0.19 -47.10
CA LYS A 305 110.38 0.57 -46.33
C LYS A 305 111.79 0.02 -46.52
N GLN A 306 111.97 -1.30 -46.56
CA GLN A 306 113.26 -1.93 -46.83
C GLN A 306 113.75 -1.59 -48.25
N LEU A 307 112.90 -1.73 -49.27
CA LEU A 307 113.20 -1.36 -50.66
C LEU A 307 113.56 0.13 -50.80
N MET A 308 112.83 1.03 -50.14
CA MET A 308 113.19 2.47 -50.10
C MET A 308 114.53 2.70 -49.40
N GLY A 309 114.86 1.93 -48.35
CA GLY A 309 116.17 1.95 -47.70
C GLY A 309 117.31 1.55 -48.65
N HIS A 310 117.15 0.40 -49.34
CA HIS A 310 118.12 -0.08 -50.34
C HIS A 310 118.28 0.88 -51.53
N TRP A 311 117.18 1.49 -52.00
CA TRP A 311 117.23 2.50 -53.06
C TRP A 311 117.95 3.76 -52.60
N ASN A 312 117.65 4.28 -51.40
CA ASN A 312 118.33 5.44 -50.83
C ASN A 312 119.84 5.19 -50.65
N SER A 313 120.26 4.00 -50.18
CA SER A 313 121.68 3.67 -50.08
C SER A 313 122.36 3.57 -51.46
N SER A 314 121.66 3.03 -52.46
CA SER A 314 122.15 2.96 -53.84
C SER A 314 122.31 4.34 -54.47
N LEU A 315 121.38 5.26 -54.20
CA LEU A 315 121.42 6.65 -54.67
C LEU A 315 122.53 7.45 -53.99
N ALA A 316 122.74 7.26 -52.68
CA ALA A 316 123.88 7.86 -51.96
C ALA A 316 125.22 7.36 -52.50
N GLY A 317 125.34 6.05 -52.74
CA GLY A 317 126.48 5.43 -53.42
C GLY A 317 126.61 5.79 -54.90
N MET A 318 125.65 6.49 -55.51
CA MET A 318 125.80 7.11 -56.83
C MET A 318 126.36 8.52 -56.72
N LYS A 319 125.78 9.37 -55.85
CA LYS A 319 126.28 10.73 -55.61
C LYS A 319 127.76 10.78 -55.26
N GLN A 320 128.24 9.86 -54.41
CA GLN A 320 129.67 9.77 -54.06
C GLN A 320 130.58 9.43 -55.27
N ARG A 321 130.07 8.70 -56.27
CA ARG A 321 130.79 8.44 -57.54
C ARG A 321 130.75 9.67 -58.45
N ASP A 322 129.62 10.37 -58.50
CA ASP A 322 129.46 11.59 -59.30
C ASP A 322 130.35 12.73 -58.76
N GLU A 323 130.42 12.90 -57.43
CA GLU A 323 131.33 13.83 -56.75
C GLU A 323 132.81 13.52 -57.04
N ALA A 324 133.20 12.24 -56.98
CA ALA A 324 134.55 11.80 -57.32
C ALA A 324 134.90 12.03 -58.81
N TYR A 325 133.92 11.87 -59.70
CA TYR A 325 134.08 12.17 -61.13
C TYR A 325 134.29 13.66 -61.40
N ILE A 326 133.51 14.54 -60.75
CA ILE A 326 133.66 16.00 -60.86
C ILE A 326 135.05 16.43 -60.39
N ALA A 327 135.52 15.92 -59.24
CA ALA A 327 136.86 16.23 -58.73
C ALA A 327 137.98 15.82 -59.70
N ALA A 328 137.86 14.67 -60.38
CA ALA A 328 138.80 14.26 -61.42
C ALA A 328 138.74 15.16 -62.66
N GLN A 329 137.55 15.62 -63.05
CA GLN A 329 137.36 16.53 -64.18
C GLN A 329 137.95 17.93 -63.93
N GLU A 330 137.89 18.43 -62.69
CA GLU A 330 138.55 19.69 -62.29
C GLU A 330 140.07 19.61 -62.27
N LEU A 331 140.66 18.45 -61.97
CA LEU A 331 142.10 18.27 -62.08
C LEU A 331 142.54 18.29 -63.56
N LEU A 332 141.74 17.68 -64.45
CA LEU A 332 141.97 17.71 -65.89
C LEU A 332 141.81 19.08 -66.54
N SER A 333 140.98 19.99 -66.01
CA SER A 333 140.92 21.37 -66.51
C SER A 333 142.16 22.17 -66.11
N LYS A 334 142.60 22.08 -64.84
CA LYS A 334 143.81 22.75 -64.33
C LYS A 334 145.04 22.42 -65.19
N TYR A 335 145.32 21.14 -65.42
CA TYR A 335 146.43 20.71 -66.30
C TYR A 335 146.30 21.17 -67.77
N ARG A 336 145.07 21.41 -68.27
CA ARG A 336 144.85 21.95 -69.63
C ARG A 336 145.10 23.45 -69.72
N ASP A 337 144.94 24.19 -68.62
CA ASP A 337 145.21 25.63 -68.59
C ASP A 337 146.70 25.92 -68.36
N ASP A 338 147.39 25.10 -67.56
CA ASP A 338 148.86 25.11 -67.42
C ASP A 338 149.60 24.82 -68.75
N LEU A 339 149.02 24.01 -69.63
CA LEU A 339 149.58 23.77 -70.97
C LEU A 339 149.44 25.00 -71.89
N LYS A 340 148.34 25.76 -71.80
CA LYS A 340 148.10 26.95 -72.63
C LYS A 340 149.02 28.11 -72.28
N SER A 341 149.36 28.29 -71.00
CA SER A 341 150.30 29.33 -70.57
C SER A 341 151.70 29.05 -71.11
N LEU A 342 152.16 27.80 -71.04
CA LEU A 342 153.43 27.37 -71.66
C LEU A 342 153.45 27.57 -73.18
N GLU A 343 152.35 27.31 -73.89
CA GLU A 343 152.23 27.61 -75.32
C GLU A 343 152.33 29.12 -75.64
N MET A 344 151.74 29.97 -74.78
CA MET A 344 151.83 31.44 -74.92
C MET A 344 153.26 31.95 -74.71
N ASP A 345 153.99 31.45 -73.71
CA ASP A 345 155.38 31.84 -73.45
C ASP A 345 156.31 31.44 -74.61
N ILE A 346 156.14 30.22 -75.14
CA ILE A 346 156.84 29.75 -76.34
C ILE A 346 156.55 30.66 -77.55
N HIS A 347 155.31 31.13 -77.71
CA HIS A 347 154.96 32.09 -78.76
C HIS A 347 155.61 33.47 -78.53
N GLY A 348 155.73 33.91 -77.28
CA GLY A 348 156.47 35.13 -76.89
C GLY A 348 157.93 35.08 -77.33
N CYS A 349 158.66 34.03 -76.95
CA CYS A 349 160.06 33.83 -77.34
C CYS A 349 160.25 33.83 -78.87
N ARG A 350 159.37 33.13 -79.61
CA ARG A 350 159.37 33.08 -81.10
C ARG A 350 159.05 34.43 -81.77
N LYS A 351 158.56 35.42 -81.03
CA LYS A 351 158.27 36.78 -81.53
C LYS A 351 159.41 37.77 -81.24
N SER A 352 160.25 37.49 -80.25
CA SER A 352 161.49 38.25 -80.01
C SER A 352 162.61 37.83 -80.97
N ILE A 353 162.76 36.54 -81.26
CA ILE A 353 163.79 36.03 -82.19
C ILE A 353 163.68 36.69 -83.57
N ARG A 354 162.48 36.70 -84.17
CA ARG A 354 162.23 37.32 -85.48
C ARG A 354 162.58 38.80 -85.55
N LYS A 355 162.45 39.54 -84.45
CA LYS A 355 162.84 40.97 -84.39
C LYS A 355 164.35 41.21 -84.37
N GLU A 356 165.17 40.21 -84.02
CA GLU A 356 166.62 40.30 -84.19
C GLU A 356 167.06 39.81 -85.57
N GLU A 357 166.36 38.82 -86.15
CA GLU A 357 166.54 38.38 -87.53
C GLU A 357 166.30 39.53 -88.53
N GLU A 358 165.16 40.24 -88.41
CA GLU A 358 164.80 41.42 -89.21
C GLU A 358 165.87 42.54 -89.14
N LYS A 359 166.49 42.78 -87.97
CA LYS A 359 167.59 43.76 -87.83
C LYS A 359 168.86 43.31 -88.52
N ASN A 360 169.16 42.02 -88.47
CA ASN A 360 170.38 41.47 -89.05
C ASN A 360 170.33 41.57 -90.59
N GLU A 361 169.16 41.33 -91.20
CA GLU A 361 168.95 41.54 -92.64
C GLU A 361 169.13 43.01 -93.07
N LEU A 362 168.71 43.98 -92.24
CA LEU A 362 168.93 45.41 -92.47
C LEU A 362 170.42 45.80 -92.39
N LEU A 363 171.20 45.17 -91.51
CA LEU A 363 172.66 45.38 -91.43
C LEU A 363 173.39 44.72 -92.61
N VAL A 364 173.01 43.51 -93.02
CA VAL A 364 173.58 42.83 -94.18
C VAL A 364 173.28 43.57 -95.49
N SER A 365 172.06 44.11 -95.65
CA SER A 365 171.67 44.85 -96.85
C SER A 365 172.27 46.27 -96.93
N THR A 366 172.60 46.90 -95.79
CA THR A 366 173.38 48.17 -95.78
C THR A 366 174.87 47.92 -96.03
N LEU A 367 175.46 46.86 -95.48
CA LEU A 367 176.83 46.42 -95.79
C LEU A 367 177.00 46.08 -97.28
N ASN A 368 176.06 45.35 -97.87
CA ASN A 368 176.10 45.01 -99.29
C ASN A 368 175.89 46.22 -100.22
N ARG A 369 175.25 47.31 -99.77
CA ARG A 369 175.26 48.58 -100.51
C ARG A 369 176.65 49.22 -100.49
N SER A 370 177.19 49.50 -99.31
CA SER A 370 178.49 50.20 -99.19
C SER A 370 179.64 49.46 -99.86
N GLN A 371 179.63 48.11 -99.82
CA GLN A 371 180.61 47.27 -100.53
C GLN A 371 180.51 47.39 -102.05
N ASN A 372 179.31 47.59 -102.61
CA ASN A 372 179.11 47.82 -104.05
C ASN A 372 179.48 49.26 -104.44
N ASP A 373 179.11 50.25 -103.62
CA ASP A 373 179.44 51.67 -103.84
C ASP A 373 180.97 51.91 -103.79
N ALA A 374 181.69 51.18 -102.92
CA ALA A 374 183.15 51.17 -102.88
C ALA A 374 183.81 50.53 -104.14
N ASN A 375 183.08 49.70 -104.88
CA ASN A 375 183.56 49.03 -106.09
C ASN A 375 183.18 49.78 -107.39
N THR A 376 182.09 50.54 -107.40
CA THR A 376 181.74 51.45 -108.51
C THR A 376 182.61 52.70 -108.51
N THR A 377 182.81 53.33 -107.34
CA THR A 377 183.68 54.51 -107.19
C THR A 377 185.11 54.25 -107.66
N LYS A 378 185.72 53.12 -107.28
CA LYS A 378 187.06 52.72 -107.75
C LYS A 378 187.17 52.59 -109.28
N LYS A 379 186.10 52.15 -109.96
CA LYS A 379 186.07 52.03 -111.43
C LYS A 379 185.81 53.37 -112.12
N LEU A 380 184.98 54.23 -111.53
CA LEU A 380 184.64 55.54 -112.09
C LEU A 380 185.80 56.55 -111.94
N ILE A 381 186.56 56.52 -110.84
CA ILE A 381 187.75 57.38 -110.67
C ILE A 381 188.77 57.16 -111.80
N ALA A 382 188.98 55.91 -112.21
CA ALA A 382 189.86 55.56 -113.33
C ALA A 382 189.36 56.03 -114.72
N GLN A 383 188.06 56.36 -114.85
CA GLN A 383 187.44 56.83 -116.11
C GLN A 383 187.11 58.33 -116.11
N CYS A 384 187.03 58.97 -114.94
CA CYS A 384 186.82 60.40 -114.83
C CYS A 384 188.11 61.20 -114.99
N LEU A 385 189.27 60.67 -114.57
CA LEU A 385 190.57 61.32 -114.77
C LEU A 385 190.87 61.57 -116.27
N SER A 386 190.42 60.70 -117.17
CA SER A 386 190.55 60.87 -118.63
C SER A 386 189.43 61.69 -119.29
N LYS A 387 188.47 62.21 -118.52
CA LYS A 387 187.35 63.06 -119.00
C LYS A 387 187.33 64.46 -118.38
N GLN A 388 188.01 64.65 -117.25
CA GLN A 388 188.15 65.94 -116.55
C GLN A 388 188.92 67.00 -117.36
N GLU A 389 189.60 66.59 -118.44
CA GLU A 389 190.38 67.47 -119.31
C GLU A 389 189.59 67.99 -120.52
N ALA A 390 188.60 67.22 -121.01
CA ALA A 390 187.81 67.59 -122.19
C ALA A 390 186.68 68.61 -121.89
N LEU A 391 185.90 68.39 -120.84
CA LEU A 391 184.66 69.16 -120.58
C LEU A 391 184.87 70.54 -119.97
N LYS A 392 186.12 70.97 -119.72
CA LYS A 392 186.44 72.32 -119.23
C LYS A 392 186.18 73.44 -120.26
N VAL A 393 185.82 73.09 -121.50
CA VAL A 393 185.60 74.03 -122.61
C VAL A 393 184.11 74.37 -122.82
N GLU A 394 183.18 73.50 -122.44
CA GLU A 394 181.78 73.58 -122.91
C GLU A 394 180.83 74.35 -121.97
N SER A 395 180.93 74.16 -120.65
CA SER A 395 179.86 74.57 -119.71
C SER A 395 179.77 76.07 -119.39
N VAL A 396 180.71 76.89 -119.88
CA VAL A 396 180.63 78.36 -119.83
C VAL A 396 179.39 78.89 -120.59
N THR A 397 178.87 78.11 -121.55
CA THR A 397 177.71 78.45 -122.37
C THR A 397 176.37 78.49 -121.61
N TYR A 398 176.17 77.62 -120.61
CA TYR A 398 174.86 77.41 -119.97
C TYR A 398 174.47 78.46 -118.91
N VAL A 399 175.42 79.24 -118.40
CA VAL A 399 175.18 80.26 -117.35
C VAL A 399 174.21 81.36 -117.80
N ARG A 400 174.01 81.52 -119.12
CA ARG A 400 173.29 82.65 -119.72
C ARG A 400 171.76 82.54 -119.76
N VAL A 401 171.18 81.37 -119.48
CA VAL A 401 169.80 81.05 -119.93
C VAL A 401 168.71 81.27 -118.88
N LEU A 402 168.90 80.95 -117.60
CA LEU A 402 167.75 80.82 -116.68
C LEU A 402 167.38 82.06 -115.85
N GLN A 403 168.17 83.15 -115.89
CA GLN A 403 167.81 84.43 -115.26
C GLN A 403 166.51 85.04 -115.82
N GLU A 404 166.06 84.59 -117.00
CA GLU A 404 164.80 85.01 -117.63
C GLU A 404 163.55 84.51 -116.88
N THR A 405 163.66 83.46 -116.05
CA THR A 405 162.50 82.80 -115.43
C THR A 405 161.95 83.52 -114.19
N GLU A 406 162.76 84.32 -113.50
CA GLU A 406 162.40 84.91 -112.20
C GLU A 406 161.41 86.09 -112.31
N GLN A 407 161.27 86.70 -113.50
CA GLN A 407 160.44 87.90 -113.70
C GLN A 407 158.93 87.61 -113.86
N ALA A 408 158.52 86.36 -114.04
CA ALA A 408 157.14 86.02 -114.45
C ALA A 408 156.11 86.07 -113.31
N LEU A 409 156.46 85.62 -112.10
CA LEU A 409 155.48 85.31 -111.03
C LEU A 409 155.08 86.50 -110.13
N SER A 410 155.58 87.70 -110.40
CA SER A 410 155.22 88.90 -109.63
C SER A 410 153.79 89.38 -109.90
N ARG A 411 153.22 89.04 -111.07
CA ARG A 411 151.93 89.55 -111.56
C ARG A 411 150.71 88.86 -110.93
N THR A 412 150.77 87.56 -110.67
CA THR A 412 149.61 86.74 -110.25
C THR A 412 149.12 86.99 -108.82
N LYS A 413 149.70 87.95 -108.09
CA LYS A 413 149.37 88.26 -106.68
C LYS A 413 148.36 89.40 -106.51
N MET A 414 148.00 90.13 -107.55
CA MET A 414 147.11 91.30 -107.44
C MET A 414 145.62 90.97 -107.63
N ASP A 415 145.29 90.10 -108.58
CA ASP A 415 143.88 89.86 -108.98
C ASP A 415 143.06 89.15 -107.89
N GLN A 416 143.72 88.37 -107.03
CA GLN A 416 143.08 87.50 -106.04
C GLN A 416 142.36 88.25 -104.89
N ALA A 417 142.60 89.56 -104.74
CA ALA A 417 142.05 90.37 -103.65
C ALA A 417 140.63 90.92 -103.91
N ALA A 418 140.18 91.01 -105.17
CA ALA A 418 138.94 91.70 -105.52
C ALA A 418 137.66 90.90 -105.15
N HIS A 419 137.65 89.60 -105.45
CA HIS A 419 136.45 88.75 -105.39
C HIS A 419 135.92 88.44 -103.99
N LEU A 420 136.63 88.81 -102.91
CA LEU A 420 136.20 88.52 -101.54
C LEU A 420 135.11 89.45 -101.00
N ASN A 421 134.88 90.62 -101.62
CA ASN A 421 133.95 91.63 -101.10
C ASN A 421 132.49 91.43 -101.55
N GLU A 422 132.25 90.79 -102.70
CA GLU A 422 130.92 90.70 -103.32
C GLU A 422 129.98 89.72 -102.59
N LEU A 423 130.55 88.64 -102.02
CA LEU A 423 129.80 87.57 -101.36
C LEU A 423 129.08 87.99 -100.07
N LEU A 424 129.46 89.10 -99.43
CA LEU A 424 128.88 89.54 -98.15
C LEU A 424 127.57 90.32 -98.27
N ALA A 425 127.17 90.73 -99.48
CA ALA A 425 125.95 91.52 -99.69
C ALA A 425 124.68 90.66 -99.74
N ILE A 426 124.72 89.51 -100.42
CA ILE A 426 123.55 88.72 -100.83
C ILE A 426 122.76 88.16 -99.63
N SER A 427 123.41 87.91 -98.49
CA SER A 427 122.78 87.26 -97.33
C SER A 427 121.77 88.12 -96.55
N LYS A 428 121.55 89.39 -96.90
CA LYS A 428 120.73 90.34 -96.09
C LYS A 428 119.33 90.65 -96.61
N ASP A 429 118.98 90.24 -97.82
CA ASP A 429 117.68 90.60 -98.42
C ASP A 429 116.62 89.49 -98.32
N ILE A 430 117.02 88.26 -98.00
CA ILE A 430 116.11 87.10 -97.89
C ILE A 430 115.16 87.22 -96.68
N GLU A 431 115.58 87.87 -95.59
CA GLU A 431 114.84 87.93 -94.32
C GLU A 431 113.63 88.89 -94.31
N LYS A 432 113.30 89.57 -95.42
CA LYS A 432 112.23 90.60 -95.47
C LYS A 432 110.95 90.16 -96.17
N GLU A 433 111.00 89.12 -97.02
CA GLU A 433 109.86 88.67 -97.84
C GLU A 433 108.85 87.82 -97.05
N THR A 434 109.23 87.28 -95.88
CA THR A 434 108.41 86.34 -95.12
C THR A 434 107.19 86.99 -94.45
N ASP A 435 107.37 88.18 -93.88
CA ASP A 435 106.45 88.75 -92.89
C ASP A 435 105.20 89.38 -93.51
N ALA A 436 105.25 89.69 -94.82
CA ALA A 436 104.14 90.29 -95.55
C ALA A 436 102.96 89.32 -95.80
N LYS A 437 103.16 88.01 -95.63
CA LYS A 437 102.22 86.99 -96.11
C LYS A 437 101.01 86.76 -95.18
N GLU A 438 101.20 86.79 -93.87
CA GLU A 438 100.17 86.35 -92.90
C GLU A 438 98.96 87.31 -92.77
N GLN A 439 99.10 88.57 -93.20
CA GLN A 439 98.07 89.59 -92.98
C GLN A 439 96.84 89.42 -93.91
N MET A 440 97.03 88.83 -95.09
CA MET A 440 95.99 88.69 -96.13
C MET A 440 94.86 87.70 -95.78
N GLU A 441 95.14 86.67 -94.97
CA GLU A 441 94.21 85.54 -94.80
C GLU A 441 93.00 85.86 -93.88
N ASN A 442 93.13 86.89 -93.03
CA ASN A 442 92.14 87.20 -91.99
C ASN A 442 90.90 87.97 -92.50
N GLU A 443 91.00 88.75 -93.58
CA GLU A 443 89.89 89.59 -94.06
C GLU A 443 88.74 88.80 -94.70
N ILE A 444 89.00 87.59 -95.17
CA ILE A 444 88.06 86.78 -95.96
C ILE A 444 86.86 86.30 -95.10
N MET A 445 87.11 85.97 -93.84
CA MET A 445 86.11 85.33 -92.95
C MET A 445 84.92 86.24 -92.61
N ALA A 446 85.08 87.56 -92.62
CA ALA A 446 84.02 88.50 -92.24
C ALA A 446 82.80 88.45 -93.20
N LYS A 447 83.02 88.22 -94.49
CA LYS A 447 81.99 88.37 -95.54
C LYS A 447 80.96 87.24 -95.63
N LEU A 448 81.07 86.21 -94.79
CA LEU A 448 80.09 85.11 -94.73
C LEU A 448 78.89 85.39 -93.81
N GLN A 449 78.93 86.45 -92.99
CA GLN A 449 77.87 86.73 -92.01
C GLN A 449 76.63 87.43 -92.59
N ASP A 450 76.75 88.10 -93.74
CA ASP A 450 75.68 88.95 -94.31
C ASP A 450 74.44 88.19 -94.84
N GLN A 451 74.49 86.87 -95.02
CA GLN A 451 73.39 86.09 -95.61
C GLN A 451 72.23 85.76 -94.64
N MET A 452 72.19 86.35 -93.44
CA MET A 452 71.30 85.94 -92.34
C MET A 452 69.81 86.39 -92.47
N MET A 453 69.42 87.08 -93.55
CA MET A 453 68.15 87.82 -93.63
C MET A 453 67.04 87.19 -94.51
N SER A 454 66.44 86.07 -94.08
CA SER A 454 65.08 85.65 -94.51
C SER A 454 64.37 84.75 -93.48
N SER A 455 63.04 84.78 -93.40
CA SER A 455 62.28 84.36 -92.21
C SER A 455 61.73 82.91 -92.23
N LYS A 456 61.64 82.29 -91.03
CA LYS A 456 61.20 80.88 -90.86
C LYS A 456 60.19 80.59 -89.72
N ALA A 457 60.04 81.46 -88.72
CA ALA A 457 59.40 81.12 -87.44
C ALA A 457 57.98 80.52 -87.52
N ILE A 458 57.13 81.06 -88.41
CA ILE A 458 55.70 80.69 -88.52
C ILE A 458 55.49 79.19 -88.84
N LYS A 459 56.47 78.51 -89.46
CA LYS A 459 56.35 77.08 -89.84
C LYS A 459 56.40 76.11 -88.67
N HIS A 460 56.83 76.50 -87.47
CA HIS A 460 57.00 75.56 -86.35
C HIS A 460 55.70 75.25 -85.58
N PHE A 461 54.82 76.23 -85.39
CA PHE A 461 53.59 76.02 -84.59
C PHE A 461 52.53 75.20 -85.33
N SER A 462 52.33 75.43 -86.64
CA SER A 462 51.41 74.62 -87.46
C SER A 462 51.85 73.15 -87.56
N GLN A 463 53.17 72.90 -87.58
CA GLN A 463 53.73 71.55 -87.50
C GLN A 463 53.51 70.86 -86.15
N LEU A 464 53.21 71.59 -85.07
CA LEU A 464 52.91 71.00 -83.76
C LEU A 464 51.45 70.54 -83.68
N ALA A 465 50.50 71.39 -84.11
CA ALA A 465 49.09 71.04 -84.16
C ALA A 465 48.82 69.83 -85.08
N ALA A 466 49.48 69.78 -86.25
CA ALA A 466 49.39 68.65 -87.17
C ALA A 466 49.94 67.33 -86.59
N LYS A 467 50.87 67.37 -85.62
CA LYS A 467 51.37 66.17 -84.93
C LYS A 467 50.38 65.66 -83.89
N LEU A 468 49.66 66.55 -83.18
CA LEU A 468 48.64 66.15 -82.21
C LEU A 468 47.43 65.51 -82.88
N HIS A 469 46.91 66.09 -83.97
CA HIS A 469 45.79 65.46 -84.70
C HIS A 469 46.16 64.08 -85.26
N ARG A 470 47.37 63.92 -85.81
CA ARG A 470 47.86 62.58 -86.23
C ARG A 470 47.90 61.61 -85.05
N ARG A 471 48.42 62.02 -83.89
CA ARG A 471 48.47 61.18 -82.69
C ARG A 471 47.09 60.69 -82.23
N ILE A 472 46.04 61.48 -82.44
CA ILE A 472 44.65 61.09 -82.17
C ILE A 472 44.16 60.07 -83.21
N THR A 473 44.29 60.38 -84.50
CA THR A 473 43.88 59.45 -85.57
C THR A 473 44.68 58.14 -85.56
N ASP A 474 45.94 58.17 -85.13
CA ASP A 474 46.78 56.99 -84.94
C ASP A 474 46.25 56.11 -83.78
N LEU A 475 45.77 56.73 -82.69
CA LEU A 475 45.15 56.03 -81.57
C LEU A 475 43.76 55.46 -81.93
N GLU A 476 42.97 56.17 -82.73
CA GLU A 476 41.71 55.66 -83.31
C GLU A 476 41.96 54.49 -84.29
N LEU A 477 43.05 54.55 -85.07
CA LEU A 477 43.54 53.43 -85.88
C LEU A 477 44.07 52.26 -85.04
N HIS A 478 44.59 52.52 -83.84
CA HIS A 478 44.96 51.46 -82.90
C HIS A 478 43.75 50.84 -82.20
N PHE A 479 42.74 51.63 -81.82
CA PHE A 479 41.49 51.11 -81.28
C PHE A 479 40.75 50.24 -82.29
N SER A 480 40.52 50.74 -83.51
CA SER A 480 39.87 49.97 -84.57
C SER A 480 40.66 48.73 -85.00
N LYS A 481 42.01 48.74 -84.89
CA LYS A 481 42.82 47.51 -85.02
C LYS A 481 42.58 46.53 -83.87
N VAL A 482 42.61 46.99 -82.62
CA VAL A 482 42.35 46.15 -81.44
C VAL A 482 40.91 45.60 -81.43
N GLU A 483 39.93 46.33 -81.96
CA GLU A 483 38.57 45.84 -82.17
C GLU A 483 38.50 44.77 -83.28
N ASN A 484 39.34 44.88 -84.31
CA ASN A 484 39.43 43.89 -85.38
C ASN A 484 40.23 42.64 -84.93
N ASP A 485 41.31 42.80 -84.15
CA ASP A 485 42.04 41.71 -83.48
C ASP A 485 41.13 41.02 -82.45
N THR A 486 40.39 41.83 -81.69
CA THR A 486 39.07 41.60 -81.08
C THR A 486 38.22 40.54 -81.80
N ALA A 487 37.61 40.97 -82.90
CA ALA A 487 36.76 40.14 -83.75
C ALA A 487 37.49 38.90 -84.29
N GLN A 488 38.75 39.03 -84.69
CA GLN A 488 39.56 37.92 -85.22
C GLN A 488 39.86 36.86 -84.15
N VAL A 489 40.07 37.25 -82.88
CA VAL A 489 40.20 36.32 -81.75
C VAL A 489 38.88 35.63 -81.44
N ILE A 490 37.74 36.33 -81.54
CA ILE A 490 36.41 35.73 -81.41
C ILE A 490 36.10 34.77 -82.57
N LEU A 491 36.51 35.12 -83.80
CA LEU A 491 36.37 34.29 -85.00
C LEU A 491 37.30 33.08 -84.93
N ASN A 492 38.53 33.25 -84.43
CA ASN A 492 39.45 32.15 -84.15
C ASN A 492 38.93 31.24 -83.02
N ALA A 493 38.34 31.80 -81.95
CA ALA A 493 37.76 31.04 -80.84
C ALA A 493 36.52 30.25 -81.27
N THR A 494 35.64 30.85 -82.06
CA THR A 494 34.48 30.14 -82.65
C THR A 494 34.94 29.13 -83.70
N HIS A 495 35.96 29.41 -84.50
CA HIS A 495 36.57 28.44 -85.41
C HIS A 495 37.21 27.26 -84.66
N THR A 496 37.91 27.49 -83.55
CA THR A 496 38.43 26.40 -82.71
C THR A 496 37.32 25.66 -81.98
N ASN A 497 36.20 26.29 -81.62
CA ASN A 497 35.04 25.60 -81.05
C ASN A 497 34.27 24.76 -82.10
N CYS A 498 34.17 25.26 -83.34
CA CYS A 498 33.71 24.48 -84.49
C CYS A 498 34.67 23.31 -84.77
N ARG A 499 35.99 23.54 -84.68
CA ARG A 499 36.99 22.46 -84.83
C ARG A 499 36.94 21.47 -83.67
N LEU A 500 36.66 21.90 -82.43
CA LEU A 500 36.47 21.01 -81.27
C LEU A 500 35.18 20.20 -81.38
N THR A 501 34.07 20.79 -81.84
CA THR A 501 32.81 20.06 -82.06
C THR A 501 32.87 19.14 -83.28
N ILE A 502 33.66 19.47 -84.30
CA ILE A 502 34.04 18.53 -85.38
C ILE A 502 34.93 17.42 -84.82
N LEU A 503 35.99 17.74 -84.05
CA LEU A 503 36.85 16.74 -83.41
C LEU A 503 36.08 15.82 -82.46
N GLN A 504 35.05 16.33 -81.78
CA GLN A 504 34.19 15.56 -80.90
C GLN A 504 33.20 14.68 -81.68
N LYS A 505 32.75 15.11 -82.88
CA LYS A 505 32.01 14.25 -83.82
C LYS A 505 32.92 13.16 -84.40
N THR A 506 34.12 13.52 -84.87
CA THR A 506 35.08 12.53 -85.37
C THR A 506 35.59 11.62 -84.26
N LEU A 507 35.62 12.05 -82.99
CA LEU A 507 35.85 11.15 -81.85
C LEU A 507 34.66 10.20 -81.64
N CYS A 508 33.41 10.67 -81.73
CA CYS A 508 32.23 9.81 -81.69
C CYS A 508 32.07 8.89 -82.93
N GLU A 509 32.75 9.20 -84.04
CA GLU A 509 32.83 8.38 -85.25
C GLU A 509 34.00 7.40 -85.15
N LEU A 510 35.18 7.83 -84.69
CA LEU A 510 36.30 6.97 -84.31
C LEU A 510 35.91 6.01 -83.17
N ASP A 511 35.04 6.40 -82.23
CA ASP A 511 34.50 5.49 -81.19
C ASP A 511 33.50 4.47 -81.77
N LYS A 512 32.96 4.67 -82.97
CA LYS A 512 32.20 3.66 -83.71
C LYS A 512 33.14 2.81 -84.54
N GLU A 513 34.04 3.42 -85.30
CA GLU A 513 35.08 2.71 -86.04
C GLU A 513 35.94 1.84 -85.12
N VAL A 514 36.26 2.25 -83.88
CA VAL A 514 36.94 1.42 -82.88
C VAL A 514 36.05 0.29 -82.35
N LYS A 515 34.72 0.43 -82.33
CA LYS A 515 33.80 -0.68 -82.01
C LYS A 515 33.67 -1.65 -83.19
N ASP A 516 33.52 -1.14 -84.40
CA ASP A 516 33.44 -1.93 -85.63
C ASP A 516 34.78 -2.65 -85.91
N VAL A 517 35.91 -1.97 -85.68
CA VAL A 517 37.26 -2.55 -85.67
C VAL A 517 37.46 -3.50 -84.49
N HIS A 518 36.88 -3.25 -83.31
CA HIS A 518 36.95 -4.21 -82.19
C HIS A 518 36.13 -5.48 -82.46
N ASP A 519 35.00 -5.38 -83.18
CA ASP A 519 34.20 -6.54 -83.60
C ASP A 519 34.82 -7.26 -84.82
N LEU A 520 35.50 -6.53 -85.73
CA LEU A 520 36.40 -7.11 -86.73
C LEU A 520 37.66 -7.73 -86.10
N ILE A 521 38.14 -7.20 -84.96
CA ILE A 521 39.21 -7.81 -84.15
C ILE A 521 38.66 -9.09 -83.53
N LYS A 522 37.48 -9.13 -82.91
CA LYS A 522 36.88 -10.41 -82.45
C LYS A 522 36.70 -11.41 -83.60
N HIS A 523 36.32 -10.94 -84.78
CA HIS A 523 36.18 -11.82 -85.94
C HIS A 523 37.54 -12.38 -86.38
N SER A 524 38.55 -11.51 -86.54
CA SER A 524 39.91 -11.90 -86.92
C SER A 524 40.68 -12.60 -85.80
N GLU A 525 40.34 -12.43 -84.52
CA GLU A 525 40.79 -13.26 -83.39
C GLU A 525 40.18 -14.66 -83.49
N SER A 526 38.91 -14.78 -83.89
CA SER A 526 38.29 -16.08 -84.20
C SER A 526 38.93 -16.75 -85.43
N GLU A 527 39.48 -15.96 -86.36
CA GLU A 527 40.26 -16.48 -87.50
C GLU A 527 41.71 -16.77 -87.12
N ILE A 528 42.35 -15.96 -86.29
CA ILE A 528 43.68 -16.21 -85.71
C ILE A 528 43.64 -17.48 -84.85
N ALA A 529 42.54 -17.78 -84.14
CA ALA A 529 42.36 -19.07 -83.49
C ALA A 529 42.38 -20.24 -84.50
N LYS A 530 41.70 -20.10 -85.66
CA LYS A 530 41.71 -21.10 -86.75
C LYS A 530 43.08 -21.19 -87.42
N TYR A 531 43.76 -20.05 -87.63
CA TYR A 531 45.10 -19.98 -88.21
C TYR A 531 46.17 -20.48 -87.25
N ASN A 532 46.02 -20.31 -85.93
CA ASN A 532 46.93 -20.88 -84.93
C ASN A 532 46.89 -22.41 -84.98
N VAL A 533 45.70 -23.01 -85.09
CA VAL A 533 45.56 -24.45 -85.37
C VAL A 533 46.23 -24.84 -86.70
N GLN A 534 46.20 -24.00 -87.74
CA GLN A 534 46.98 -24.26 -88.96
C GLN A 534 48.50 -24.01 -88.81
N ILE A 535 48.91 -23.09 -87.93
CA ILE A 535 50.31 -22.76 -87.65
C ILE A 535 50.94 -23.89 -86.86
N GLU A 536 50.30 -24.43 -85.82
CA GLU A 536 50.76 -25.63 -85.09
C GLU A 536 51.02 -26.80 -86.06
N ASN A 537 50.07 -27.07 -86.97
CA ASN A 537 50.22 -28.07 -88.03
C ASN A 537 51.40 -27.77 -89.00
N LYS A 538 51.71 -26.50 -89.28
CA LYS A 538 52.89 -26.10 -90.08
C LYS A 538 54.18 -26.05 -89.28
N GLN A 539 54.14 -25.88 -87.96
CA GLN A 539 55.30 -25.79 -87.08
C GLN A 539 55.95 -27.16 -86.88
N VAL A 540 55.13 -28.23 -86.90
CA VAL A 540 55.59 -29.62 -87.07
C VAL A 540 56.41 -29.76 -88.36
N VAL A 541 55.98 -29.18 -89.48
CA VAL A 541 56.70 -29.23 -90.76
C VAL A 541 57.99 -28.38 -90.74
N ILE A 542 57.97 -27.19 -90.14
CA ILE A 542 59.17 -26.34 -89.99
C ILE A 542 60.24 -27.04 -89.14
N SER A 543 59.86 -27.80 -88.11
CA SER A 543 60.80 -28.60 -87.31
C SER A 543 61.58 -29.66 -88.13
N GLN A 544 61.00 -30.13 -89.24
CA GLN A 544 61.62 -31.09 -90.16
C GLN A 544 62.58 -30.40 -91.14
N TYR A 545 62.36 -29.13 -91.48
CA TYR A 545 63.25 -28.35 -92.34
C TYR A 545 64.43 -27.72 -91.56
N ASN A 546 64.25 -27.31 -90.31
CA ASN A 546 65.35 -26.74 -89.52
C ASN A 546 66.47 -27.76 -89.28
N LYS A 547 66.12 -29.03 -89.00
CA LYS A 547 67.06 -30.17 -88.94
C LYS A 547 67.83 -30.43 -90.24
N ARG A 548 67.42 -29.80 -91.35
CA ARG A 548 68.03 -29.90 -92.69
C ARG A 548 68.87 -28.67 -93.05
N LEU A 549 68.73 -27.57 -92.32
CA LEU A 549 69.59 -26.38 -92.38
C LEU A 549 70.81 -26.51 -91.48
N GLU A 550 70.64 -27.07 -90.27
CA GLU A 550 71.76 -27.37 -89.36
C GLU A 550 72.82 -28.27 -90.02
N THR A 551 72.39 -29.24 -90.84
CA THR A 551 73.28 -30.13 -91.61
C THR A 551 74.01 -29.46 -92.77
N LEU A 552 73.65 -28.23 -93.16
CA LEU A 552 74.31 -27.46 -94.23
C LEU A 552 75.22 -26.38 -93.64
N LEU A 553 74.78 -25.69 -92.58
CA LEU A 553 75.60 -24.70 -91.87
C LEU A 553 76.83 -25.32 -91.19
N SER A 554 76.80 -26.61 -90.88
CA SER A 554 77.97 -27.36 -90.36
C SER A 554 79.00 -27.77 -91.42
N GLN A 555 78.79 -27.46 -92.71
CA GLN A 555 79.64 -27.94 -93.82
C GLN A 555 80.49 -26.85 -94.52
N GLN A 556 80.36 -25.58 -94.13
CA GLN A 556 81.21 -24.49 -94.65
C GLN A 556 81.75 -23.64 -93.48
N GLY A 557 82.98 -23.92 -93.06
CA GLY A 557 83.70 -23.11 -92.07
C GLY A 557 84.03 -21.71 -92.63
N GLY A 558 83.70 -20.66 -91.87
CA GLY A 558 83.71 -19.29 -92.37
C GLY A 558 85.01 -18.50 -92.17
N GLN A 559 85.25 -17.56 -93.08
CA GLN A 559 86.28 -16.51 -93.13
C GLN A 559 85.86 -15.55 -94.28
N GLU A 560 86.15 -14.25 -94.34
CA GLU A 560 86.82 -13.29 -93.44
C GLU A 560 85.93 -12.03 -93.27
N LEU A 561 86.41 -10.94 -92.64
CA LEU A 561 85.66 -9.68 -92.51
C LEU A 561 86.50 -8.46 -92.94
N GLY A 562 85.94 -7.64 -93.83
CA GLY A 562 86.58 -6.44 -94.39
C GLY A 562 86.29 -5.13 -93.62
N PRO A 563 86.88 -3.99 -94.05
CA PRO A 563 86.75 -2.71 -93.35
C PRO A 563 85.31 -2.19 -93.21
N LEU A 564 84.47 -2.39 -94.24
CA LEU A 564 83.04 -2.06 -94.18
C LEU A 564 82.30 -2.87 -93.11
N GLU A 565 82.74 -4.10 -92.82
CA GLU A 565 82.15 -4.92 -91.77
C GLU A 565 82.65 -4.54 -90.37
N ILE A 566 83.75 -3.79 -90.26
CA ILE A 566 84.17 -3.13 -89.02
C ILE A 566 83.30 -1.89 -88.76
N GLU A 567 82.98 -1.10 -89.80
CA GLU A 567 82.00 0.00 -89.65
C GLU A 567 80.57 -0.49 -89.41
N ILE A 568 80.14 -1.56 -90.09
CA ILE A 568 78.87 -2.22 -89.77
C ILE A 568 78.91 -2.72 -88.33
N LYS A 569 79.97 -3.40 -87.86
CA LYS A 569 80.08 -3.81 -86.44
C LYS A 569 80.11 -2.64 -85.45
N ARG A 570 80.60 -1.45 -85.84
CA ARG A 570 80.52 -0.23 -85.02
C ARG A 570 79.07 0.27 -84.95
N LEU A 571 78.38 0.30 -86.07
CA LEU A 571 76.98 0.73 -86.15
C LEU A 571 76.03 -0.30 -85.51
N THR A 572 76.25 -1.61 -85.68
CA THR A 572 75.46 -2.62 -84.96
C THR A 572 75.72 -2.54 -83.47
N LYS A 573 76.95 -2.30 -82.99
CA LYS A 573 77.19 -2.02 -81.57
C LYS A 573 76.42 -0.80 -81.06
N GLN A 574 76.42 0.30 -81.79
CA GLN A 574 75.63 1.48 -81.39
C GLN A 574 74.11 1.20 -81.43
N ILE A 575 73.64 0.36 -82.36
CA ILE A 575 72.26 -0.13 -82.41
C ILE A 575 71.96 -1.13 -81.27
N GLU A 576 72.91 -1.98 -80.89
CA GLU A 576 72.83 -2.93 -79.76
C GLU A 576 72.80 -2.18 -78.42
N GLU A 577 73.61 -1.13 -78.28
CA GLU A 577 73.63 -0.20 -77.15
C GLU A 577 72.28 0.53 -77.04
N CYS A 578 71.82 1.21 -78.10
CA CYS A 578 70.49 1.85 -78.11
C CYS A 578 69.34 0.85 -77.94
N ASN A 579 69.42 -0.37 -78.49
CA ASN A 579 68.44 -1.42 -78.24
C ASN A 579 68.47 -1.89 -76.79
N SER A 580 69.64 -1.90 -76.13
CA SER A 580 69.74 -2.23 -74.71
C SER A 580 69.11 -1.15 -73.83
N GLU A 581 69.26 0.13 -74.19
CA GLU A 581 68.57 1.27 -73.56
C GLU A 581 67.06 1.23 -73.80
N VAL A 582 66.61 0.94 -75.03
CA VAL A 582 65.18 0.71 -75.33
C VAL A 582 64.64 -0.48 -74.52
N MET A 583 65.41 -1.56 -74.35
CA MET A 583 65.00 -2.72 -73.56
C MET A 583 65.01 -2.45 -72.04
N THR A 584 65.87 -1.59 -71.51
CA THR A 584 65.79 -1.16 -70.09
C THR A 584 64.65 -0.18 -69.87
N LEU A 585 64.41 0.76 -70.79
CA LEU A 585 63.25 1.66 -70.77
C LEU A 585 61.92 0.91 -70.93
N GLN A 586 61.84 -0.11 -71.78
CA GLN A 586 60.68 -1.00 -71.89
C GLN A 586 60.46 -1.81 -70.61
N LYS A 587 61.53 -2.36 -69.99
CA LYS A 587 61.42 -3.04 -68.69
C LYS A 587 60.94 -2.08 -67.59
N TYR A 588 61.46 -0.85 -67.57
CA TYR A 588 61.07 0.20 -66.63
C TYR A 588 59.61 0.65 -66.82
N TRP A 589 59.18 0.83 -68.07
CA TRP A 589 57.79 1.10 -68.42
C TRP A 589 56.87 -0.07 -68.03
N LEU A 590 57.29 -1.33 -68.23
CA LEU A 590 56.54 -2.51 -67.78
C LEU A 590 56.49 -2.64 -66.25
N SER A 591 57.50 -2.20 -65.50
CA SER A 591 57.39 -2.11 -64.03
C SER A 591 56.43 -1.01 -63.60
N LEU A 592 56.53 0.19 -64.18
CA LEU A 592 55.59 1.30 -63.90
C LEU A 592 54.15 0.94 -64.28
N GLN A 593 53.94 0.21 -65.38
CA GLN A 593 52.62 -0.28 -65.78
C GLN A 593 52.08 -1.31 -64.79
N LYS A 594 52.92 -2.22 -64.28
CA LYS A 594 52.54 -3.19 -63.24
C LYS A 594 52.23 -2.51 -61.91
N GLU A 595 52.97 -1.46 -61.55
CA GLU A 595 52.70 -0.65 -60.36
C GLU A 595 51.41 0.16 -60.51
N LEU A 596 51.18 0.77 -61.68
CA LEU A 596 49.91 1.44 -62.01
C LEU A 596 48.72 0.46 -61.87
N VAL A 597 48.84 -0.75 -62.44
CA VAL A 597 47.79 -1.79 -62.37
C VAL A 597 47.53 -2.25 -60.94
N LYS A 598 48.57 -2.43 -60.12
CA LYS A 598 48.43 -2.69 -58.67
C LYS A 598 47.68 -1.56 -57.97
N LEU A 599 48.12 -0.31 -58.15
CA LEU A 599 47.52 0.86 -57.53
C LEU A 599 46.06 1.08 -57.98
N THR A 600 45.70 0.73 -59.22
CA THR A 600 44.29 0.73 -59.64
C THR A 600 43.48 -0.38 -58.98
N HIS A 601 44.06 -1.57 -58.79
CA HIS A 601 43.37 -2.67 -58.12
C HIS A 601 43.19 -2.40 -56.61
N GLU A 602 44.24 -1.93 -55.92
CA GLU A 602 44.18 -1.47 -54.52
C GLU A 602 43.15 -0.34 -54.35
N ARG A 603 43.02 0.57 -55.33
CA ARG A 603 41.99 1.61 -55.35
C ARG A 603 40.58 1.03 -55.53
N GLU A 604 40.40 0.02 -56.38
CA GLU A 604 39.11 -0.67 -56.58
C GLU A 604 38.69 -1.45 -55.32
N GLU A 605 39.63 -2.16 -54.69
CA GLU A 605 39.43 -2.80 -53.38
C GLU A 605 39.02 -1.76 -52.32
N GLN A 606 39.74 -0.64 -52.22
CA GLN A 606 39.41 0.46 -51.30
C GLN A 606 38.02 1.04 -51.57
N ILE A 607 37.64 1.27 -52.83
CA ILE A 607 36.29 1.72 -53.21
C ILE A 607 35.23 0.69 -52.79
N SER A 608 35.47 -0.60 -53.04
CA SER A 608 34.55 -1.67 -52.63
C SER A 608 34.38 -1.73 -51.11
N SER A 609 35.48 -1.54 -50.36
CA SER A 609 35.47 -1.48 -48.89
C SER A 609 34.70 -0.26 -48.38
N LEU A 610 34.85 0.90 -49.03
CA LEU A 610 34.09 2.11 -48.73
C LEU A 610 32.60 1.92 -48.97
N ASP A 611 32.20 1.26 -50.06
CA ASP A 611 30.78 0.99 -50.33
C ASP A 611 30.19 -0.07 -49.38
N MET A 612 30.99 -1.03 -48.91
CA MET A 612 30.59 -1.93 -47.83
C MET A 612 30.46 -1.19 -46.49
N LEU A 613 31.36 -0.27 -46.16
CA LEU A 613 31.26 0.60 -44.98
C LEU A 613 30.06 1.54 -45.05
N LYS A 614 29.74 2.12 -46.22
CA LYS A 614 28.51 2.91 -46.43
C LYS A 614 27.25 2.07 -46.18
N LYS A 615 27.20 0.82 -46.68
CA LYS A 615 26.09 -0.12 -46.42
C LYS A 615 25.99 -0.48 -44.93
N GLN A 616 27.11 -0.70 -44.24
CA GLN A 616 27.11 -0.92 -42.79
C GLN A 616 26.61 0.32 -42.04
N LEU A 617 27.05 1.53 -42.43
CA LEU A 617 26.63 2.79 -41.83
C LEU A 617 25.12 3.01 -41.98
N THR A 618 24.54 2.78 -43.17
CA THR A 618 23.08 2.92 -43.37
C THR A 618 22.28 1.87 -42.60
N ILE A 619 22.78 0.62 -42.48
CA ILE A 619 22.18 -0.41 -41.62
C ILE A 619 22.23 0.02 -40.14
N MET A 620 23.36 0.55 -39.66
CA MET A 620 23.48 1.04 -38.29
C MET A 620 22.60 2.26 -38.03
N GLN A 621 22.48 3.18 -39.00
CA GLN A 621 21.59 4.33 -38.90
C GLN A 621 20.12 3.91 -38.85
N GLN A 622 19.70 2.91 -39.65
CA GLN A 622 18.35 2.34 -39.58
C GLN A 622 18.09 1.60 -38.26
N LYS A 623 19.07 0.85 -37.74
CA LYS A 623 18.98 0.23 -36.41
C LYS A 623 18.83 1.28 -35.32
N LYS A 624 19.65 2.34 -35.36
CA LYS A 624 19.58 3.47 -34.42
C LYS A 624 18.17 4.08 -34.40
N VAL A 625 17.61 4.41 -35.57
CA VAL A 625 16.25 4.98 -35.67
C VAL A 625 15.17 4.02 -35.13
N ARG A 626 15.30 2.70 -35.34
CA ARG A 626 14.39 1.72 -34.72
C ARG A 626 14.49 1.75 -33.19
N THR A 627 15.70 1.67 -32.64
CA THR A 627 15.92 1.74 -31.18
C THR A 627 15.49 3.08 -30.57
N GLU A 628 15.66 4.21 -31.29
CA GLU A 628 15.17 5.51 -30.83
C GLU A 628 13.63 5.59 -30.86
N ASN A 629 12.97 4.95 -31.83
CA ASN A 629 11.51 4.83 -31.86
C ASN A 629 10.98 3.89 -30.77
N GLU A 630 11.67 2.78 -30.50
CA GLU A 630 11.37 1.85 -29.40
C GLU A 630 11.49 2.57 -28.04
N ILE A 631 12.60 3.28 -27.80
CA ILE A 631 12.78 4.11 -26.59
C ILE A 631 11.72 5.23 -26.51
N GLN A 632 11.33 5.84 -27.63
CA GLN A 632 10.23 6.82 -27.66
C GLN A 632 8.84 6.19 -27.40
N GLN A 633 8.67 4.88 -27.60
CA GLN A 633 7.44 4.18 -27.26
C GLN A 633 7.42 3.79 -25.78
N GLU A 634 8.48 3.15 -25.29
CA GLU A 634 8.69 2.84 -23.86
C GLU A 634 8.54 4.09 -22.98
N THR A 635 9.11 5.23 -23.38
CA THR A 635 8.98 6.49 -22.63
C THR A 635 7.62 7.20 -22.78
N LYS A 636 6.68 6.69 -23.59
CA LYS A 636 5.25 7.06 -23.52
C LYS A 636 4.51 6.13 -22.57
N GLU A 637 4.73 4.82 -22.70
CA GLU A 637 4.11 3.79 -21.85
C GLU A 637 4.52 3.97 -20.38
N GLN A 638 5.76 4.38 -20.11
CA GLN A 638 6.21 4.84 -18.78
C GLN A 638 5.42 6.07 -18.29
N LYS A 639 5.16 7.06 -19.16
CA LYS A 639 4.38 8.26 -18.78
C LYS A 639 2.90 7.94 -18.57
N GLU A 640 2.37 6.94 -19.26
CA GLU A 640 0.99 6.48 -19.12
C GLU A 640 0.80 5.62 -17.86
N THR A 641 1.73 4.72 -17.57
CA THR A 641 1.78 3.98 -16.29
C THR A 641 2.03 4.92 -15.11
N GLU A 642 2.90 5.94 -15.23
CA GLU A 642 3.04 7.00 -14.22
C GLU A 642 1.74 7.79 -14.01
N ARG A 643 1.02 8.16 -15.07
CA ARG A 643 -0.30 8.81 -14.94
C ARG A 643 -1.30 7.88 -14.26
N HIS A 644 -1.30 6.59 -14.59
CA HIS A 644 -2.16 5.60 -13.95
C HIS A 644 -1.83 5.43 -12.46
N MET A 645 -0.55 5.32 -12.09
CA MET A 645 -0.11 5.30 -10.69
C MET A 645 -0.50 6.57 -9.92
N ARG A 646 -0.39 7.75 -10.54
CA ARG A 646 -0.85 9.02 -9.94
C ARG A 646 -2.37 9.04 -9.76
N ASN A 647 -3.14 8.51 -10.71
CA ASN A 647 -4.60 8.40 -10.59
C ASN A 647 -4.98 7.42 -9.45
N MET A 648 -4.38 6.23 -9.41
CA MET A 648 -4.57 5.27 -8.32
C MET A 648 -4.16 5.86 -6.96
N SER A 649 -3.08 6.65 -6.89
CA SER A 649 -2.69 7.39 -5.68
C SER A 649 -3.73 8.45 -5.28
N ASN A 650 -4.27 9.21 -6.24
CA ASN A 650 -5.36 10.15 -6.00
C ASN A 650 -6.64 9.44 -5.51
N ASP A 651 -6.94 8.23 -6.02
CA ASP A 651 -8.08 7.44 -5.59
C ASP A 651 -7.86 6.78 -4.23
N LEU A 652 -6.63 6.38 -3.88
CA LEU A 652 -6.24 6.01 -2.51
C LEU A 652 -6.36 7.19 -1.54
N ILE A 653 -5.96 8.41 -1.95
CA ILE A 653 -6.14 9.62 -1.15
C ILE A 653 -7.64 9.93 -0.96
N ARG A 654 -8.46 9.79 -2.02
CA ARG A 654 -9.93 9.93 -1.93
C ARG A 654 -10.53 8.89 -0.99
N LEU A 655 -10.13 7.63 -1.08
CA LEU A 655 -10.56 6.56 -0.18
C LEU A 655 -10.15 6.86 1.27
N ASN A 656 -8.91 7.28 1.52
CA ASN A 656 -8.46 7.66 2.86
C ASN A 656 -9.24 8.88 3.42
N VAL A 657 -9.58 9.87 2.58
CA VAL A 657 -10.45 10.99 2.98
C VAL A 657 -11.88 10.52 3.27
N LEU A 658 -12.41 9.54 2.53
CA LEU A 658 -13.73 8.94 2.80
C LEU A 658 -13.72 8.07 4.06
N ILE A 659 -12.66 7.29 4.29
CA ILE A 659 -12.45 6.50 5.52
C ILE A 659 -12.35 7.44 6.71
N ASN A 660 -11.54 8.50 6.65
CA ASN A 660 -11.42 9.47 7.75
C ASN A 660 -12.75 10.18 8.04
N LYS A 661 -13.56 10.50 7.02
CA LYS A 661 -14.91 11.06 7.21
C LYS A 661 -15.90 10.03 7.77
N ASN A 662 -15.80 8.77 7.36
CA ASN A 662 -16.64 7.70 7.90
C ASN A 662 -16.28 7.44 9.37
N ASN A 663 -14.99 7.42 9.70
CA ASN A 663 -14.49 7.31 11.06
C ASN A 663 -14.91 8.51 11.91
N SER A 664 -14.79 9.76 11.43
CA SER A 664 -15.28 10.92 12.21
C SER A 664 -16.79 10.87 12.41
N SER A 665 -17.57 10.45 11.39
CA SER A 665 -19.02 10.25 11.57
C SER A 665 -19.37 9.08 12.50
N PHE A 666 -18.51 8.05 12.59
CA PHE A 666 -18.65 6.96 13.54
C PHE A 666 -18.29 7.40 14.96
N GLU A 667 -17.23 8.20 15.14
CA GLU A 667 -16.85 8.83 16.40
C GLU A 667 -17.92 9.82 16.88
N GLU A 668 -18.50 10.62 15.98
CA GLU A 668 -19.65 11.50 16.25
C GLU A 668 -20.89 10.71 16.69
N LEU A 669 -21.23 9.62 15.99
CA LEU A 669 -22.33 8.73 16.36
C LEU A 669 -22.06 7.98 17.67
N GLN A 670 -20.81 7.56 17.92
CA GLN A 670 -20.42 6.91 19.17
C GLN A 670 -20.48 7.89 20.34
N CYS A 671 -20.04 9.14 20.16
CA CYS A 671 -20.21 10.20 21.15
C CYS A 671 -21.70 10.52 21.38
N GLY A 672 -22.51 10.58 20.33
CA GLY A 672 -23.97 10.75 20.43
C GLY A 672 -24.66 9.61 21.17
N ASN A 673 -24.26 8.36 20.92
CA ASN A 673 -24.71 7.19 21.68
C ASN A 673 -24.29 7.29 23.15
N ILE A 674 -23.03 7.63 23.45
CA ILE A 674 -22.55 7.81 24.84
C ILE A 674 -23.30 8.95 25.54
N ILE A 675 -23.59 10.06 24.86
CA ILE A 675 -24.38 11.17 25.42
C ILE A 675 -25.81 10.71 25.71
N THR A 676 -26.50 10.08 24.75
CA THR A 676 -27.88 9.61 24.95
C THR A 676 -27.96 8.46 25.96
N GLU A 677 -26.99 7.55 26.04
CA GLU A 677 -26.86 6.56 27.11
C GLU A 677 -26.70 7.24 28.48
N ASN A 678 -25.91 8.31 28.60
CA ASN A 678 -25.81 9.09 29.83
C ASN A 678 -27.11 9.85 30.16
N GLU A 679 -27.85 10.34 29.16
CA GLU A 679 -29.18 10.95 29.34
C GLU A 679 -30.22 9.91 29.78
N PHE A 680 -30.20 8.70 29.23
CA PHE A 680 -31.02 7.56 29.68
C PHE A 680 -30.62 7.13 31.10
N LEU A 681 -29.34 7.07 31.44
CA LEU A 681 -28.89 6.77 32.81
C LEU A 681 -29.24 7.88 33.80
N CYS A 682 -29.23 9.15 33.40
CA CYS A 682 -29.64 10.27 34.25
C CYS A 682 -31.15 10.32 34.47
N SER A 683 -31.96 10.08 33.42
CA SER A 683 -33.42 10.00 33.54
C SER A 683 -33.88 8.74 34.28
N LEU A 684 -33.20 7.60 34.09
CA LEU A 684 -33.41 6.39 34.91
C LEU A 684 -33.08 6.67 36.39
N LYS A 685 -31.95 7.32 36.70
CA LYS A 685 -31.61 7.73 38.09
C LYS A 685 -32.56 8.78 38.67
N ALA A 686 -33.24 9.57 37.83
CA ALA A 686 -34.31 10.46 38.29
C ALA A 686 -35.56 9.66 38.66
N ALA A 687 -36.00 8.76 37.78
CA ALA A 687 -37.14 7.86 38.04
C ALA A 687 -36.88 6.91 39.23
N GLU A 688 -35.65 6.43 39.44
CA GLU A 688 -35.25 5.68 40.63
C GLU A 688 -35.42 6.52 41.91
N LYS A 689 -34.98 7.79 41.90
CA LYS A 689 -35.18 8.70 43.03
C LYS A 689 -36.64 9.00 43.29
N GLU A 690 -37.42 9.30 42.25
CA GLU A 690 -38.86 9.51 42.36
C GLU A 690 -39.55 8.26 42.92
N SER A 691 -39.14 7.05 42.49
CA SER A 691 -39.64 5.79 43.03
C SER A 691 -39.23 5.56 44.49
N ILE A 692 -38.02 5.97 44.89
CA ILE A 692 -37.57 5.90 46.29
C ILE A 692 -38.37 6.88 47.14
N GLU A 693 -38.52 8.13 46.73
CA GLU A 693 -39.35 9.12 47.43
C GLU A 693 -40.81 8.67 47.55
N MET A 694 -41.38 8.03 46.52
CA MET A 694 -42.74 7.49 46.58
C MET A 694 -42.82 6.25 47.48
N GLN A 695 -41.76 5.44 47.56
CA GLN A 695 -41.67 4.34 48.54
C GLN A 695 -41.51 4.85 49.98
N GLU A 696 -40.78 5.95 50.20
CA GLU A 696 -40.66 6.62 51.51
C GLU A 696 -41.99 7.26 51.94
N LYS A 697 -42.69 7.94 51.02
CA LYS A 697 -44.06 8.45 51.23
C LYS A 697 -45.02 7.29 51.54
N HIS A 698 -44.88 6.14 50.86
CA HIS A 698 -45.66 4.95 51.17
C HIS A 698 -45.32 4.37 52.55
N SER A 699 -44.04 4.28 52.94
CA SER A 699 -43.67 3.78 54.27
C SER A 699 -44.18 4.69 55.37
N GLN A 700 -44.08 6.02 55.21
CA GLN A 700 -44.67 7.02 56.12
C GLN A 700 -46.18 6.82 56.27
N LEU A 701 -46.92 6.65 55.16
CA LEU A 701 -48.36 6.37 55.19
C LEU A 701 -48.70 5.00 55.81
N THR A 702 -47.85 3.98 55.67
CA THR A 702 -48.05 2.71 56.39
C THR A 702 -47.78 2.83 57.89
N GLU A 703 -46.75 3.57 58.31
CA GLU A 703 -46.51 3.85 59.73
C GLU A 703 -47.63 4.69 60.34
N GLU A 704 -48.15 5.69 59.61
CA GLU A 704 -49.32 6.49 60.04
C GLU A 704 -50.58 5.63 60.14
N LYS A 705 -50.82 4.74 59.17
CA LYS A 705 -51.91 3.76 59.24
C LYS A 705 -51.74 2.81 60.44
N GLU A 706 -50.54 2.34 60.74
CA GLU A 706 -50.28 1.49 61.91
C GLU A 706 -50.43 2.25 63.23
N ARG A 707 -49.96 3.50 63.32
CA ARG A 707 -50.22 4.41 64.46
C ARG A 707 -51.72 4.61 64.67
N LEU A 708 -52.47 4.87 63.61
CA LEU A 708 -53.92 5.03 63.65
C LEU A 708 -54.64 3.74 64.04
N LEU A 709 -54.25 2.58 63.48
CA LEU A 709 -54.79 1.28 63.86
C LEU A 709 -54.50 0.94 65.32
N ASN A 710 -53.30 1.23 65.82
CA ASN A 710 -52.97 1.05 67.23
C ASN A 710 -53.82 1.98 68.12
N SER A 711 -54.01 3.25 67.75
CA SER A 711 -54.89 4.17 68.48
C SER A 711 -56.37 3.76 68.45
N LEU A 712 -56.81 3.12 67.36
CA LEU A 712 -58.16 2.56 67.22
C LEU A 712 -58.31 1.31 68.09
N LEU A 713 -57.34 0.40 68.09
CA LEU A 713 -57.31 -0.76 68.98
C LEU A 713 -57.28 -0.32 70.45
N GLU A 714 -56.50 0.70 70.81
CA GLU A 714 -56.53 1.30 72.15
C GLU A 714 -57.92 1.87 72.49
N ALA A 715 -58.57 2.58 71.56
CA ALA A 715 -59.93 3.07 71.74
C ALA A 715 -60.96 1.93 71.90
N GLU A 716 -60.87 0.86 71.12
CA GLU A 716 -61.69 -0.36 71.28
C GLU A 716 -61.45 -1.02 72.63
N HIS A 717 -60.19 -1.12 73.10
CA HIS A 717 -59.88 -1.62 74.44
C HIS A 717 -60.48 -0.72 75.53
N GLN A 718 -60.46 0.61 75.37
CA GLN A 718 -61.14 1.52 76.30
C GLN A 718 -62.66 1.33 76.26
N ILE A 719 -63.28 1.18 75.09
CA ILE A 719 -64.71 0.89 74.94
C ILE A 719 -65.05 -0.42 75.68
N MET A 720 -64.33 -1.51 75.43
CA MET A 720 -64.52 -2.80 76.11
C MET A 720 -64.35 -2.71 77.64
N LEU A 721 -63.40 -1.89 78.12
CA LEU A 721 -63.23 -1.61 79.55
C LEU A 721 -64.42 -0.83 80.13
N TRP A 722 -64.93 0.17 79.43
CA TRP A 722 -66.12 0.93 79.84
C TRP A 722 -67.41 0.10 79.77
N GLU A 723 -67.59 -0.71 78.73
CA GLU A 723 -68.70 -1.66 78.63
C GLU A 723 -68.68 -2.66 79.79
N LYS A 724 -67.52 -3.26 80.10
CA LYS A 724 -67.38 -4.15 81.26
C LYS A 724 -67.67 -3.45 82.60
N LYS A 725 -67.34 -2.16 82.71
CA LYS A 725 -67.64 -1.33 83.90
C LYS A 725 -69.13 -0.96 83.98
N ILE A 726 -69.80 -0.76 82.84
CA ILE A 726 -71.25 -0.60 82.72
C ILE A 726 -71.97 -1.91 83.01
N GLN A 727 -71.44 -3.05 82.56
CA GLN A 727 -71.93 -4.40 82.83
C GLN A 727 -71.90 -4.67 84.34
N LEU A 728 -70.74 -4.50 84.99
CA LEU A 728 -70.59 -4.68 86.43
C LEU A 728 -71.49 -3.72 87.25
N THR A 729 -71.71 -2.48 86.80
CA THR A 729 -72.61 -1.56 87.51
C THR A 729 -74.09 -1.84 87.25
N LYS A 730 -74.46 -2.42 86.10
CA LYS A 730 -75.80 -3.00 85.85
C LYS A 730 -76.03 -4.24 86.72
N GLU A 731 -75.05 -5.13 86.83
CA GLU A 731 -75.11 -6.35 87.65
C GLU A 731 -75.17 -6.03 89.15
N MET A 732 -74.35 -5.09 89.63
CA MET A 732 -74.44 -4.57 91.00
C MET A 732 -75.81 -3.92 91.27
N ARG A 733 -76.36 -3.15 90.31
CA ARG A 733 -77.70 -2.55 90.45
C ARG A 733 -78.79 -3.62 90.48
N ALA A 734 -78.76 -4.60 89.58
CA ALA A 734 -79.72 -5.70 89.57
C ALA A 734 -79.64 -6.54 90.85
N ALA A 735 -78.45 -6.73 91.43
CA ALA A 735 -78.28 -7.41 92.73
C ALA A 735 -78.77 -6.59 93.94
N VAL A 736 -78.91 -5.26 93.80
CA VAL A 736 -79.43 -4.35 94.83
C VAL A 736 -80.95 -4.12 94.69
N ASP A 737 -81.47 -4.13 93.46
CA ASP A 737 -82.88 -3.83 93.14
C ASP A 737 -83.83 -5.05 93.25
N PHE A 738 -83.38 -6.18 93.81
CA PHE A 738 -84.26 -7.31 94.15
C PHE A 738 -84.91 -7.12 95.53
N GLU A 739 -86.21 -6.78 95.55
CA GLU A 739 -87.03 -6.66 96.78
C GLU A 739 -87.33 -8.03 97.46
N THR A 740 -86.30 -8.80 97.82
CA THR A 740 -86.42 -10.17 98.35
C THR A 740 -86.02 -10.21 99.83
N GLY A 741 -86.74 -9.49 100.71
CA GLY A 741 -86.30 -9.36 102.11
C GLY A 741 -87.25 -8.83 103.19
N GLN A 742 -88.55 -8.58 102.93
CA GLN A 742 -89.46 -8.00 103.94
C GLN A 742 -90.55 -8.91 104.52
N GLY A 743 -90.82 -10.09 103.93
CA GLY A 743 -91.93 -10.96 104.36
C GLY A 743 -91.66 -11.72 105.68
N GLU A 744 -90.45 -12.23 105.87
CA GLU A 744 -90.15 -13.24 106.89
C GLU A 744 -90.10 -12.66 108.32
N ILE A 745 -89.68 -11.39 108.46
CA ILE A 745 -89.58 -10.67 109.73
C ILE A 745 -90.98 -10.43 110.37
N GLN A 746 -92.05 -10.44 109.56
CA GLN A 746 -93.43 -10.34 110.08
C GLN A 746 -93.99 -11.70 110.53
N ALA A 747 -93.58 -12.80 109.90
CA ALA A 747 -94.09 -14.15 110.20
C ALA A 747 -93.77 -14.59 111.64
N MET A 748 -92.53 -14.35 112.10
CA MET A 748 -92.08 -14.74 113.45
C MET A 748 -92.87 -14.07 114.58
N ARG A 749 -93.51 -12.91 114.35
CA ARG A 749 -94.29 -12.20 115.37
C ARG A 749 -95.69 -12.78 115.60
N MET A 750 -96.23 -13.59 114.68
CA MET A 750 -97.60 -14.14 114.79
C MET A 750 -97.67 -15.47 115.54
N GLU A 751 -96.63 -16.30 115.52
CA GLU A 751 -96.68 -17.65 116.10
C GLU A 751 -96.80 -17.63 117.63
N ILE A 752 -96.20 -16.63 118.28
CA ILE A 752 -96.26 -16.41 119.73
C ILE A 752 -97.71 -16.26 120.23
N HIS A 753 -98.63 -15.75 119.41
CA HIS A 753 -100.04 -15.59 119.79
C HIS A 753 -100.88 -16.88 119.62
N ARG A 754 -100.44 -17.85 118.81
CA ARG A 754 -101.22 -19.05 118.47
C ARG A 754 -101.35 -20.05 119.62
N MET A 755 -100.36 -20.15 120.51
CA MET A 755 -100.40 -21.14 121.60
C MET A 755 -101.48 -20.85 122.66
N GLN A 756 -101.82 -19.58 122.89
CA GLN A 756 -102.80 -19.18 123.91
C GLN A 756 -104.24 -19.64 123.59
N ILE A 757 -104.57 -19.88 122.32
CA ILE A 757 -105.94 -20.14 121.86
C ILE A 757 -106.36 -21.63 122.01
N ARG A 758 -105.41 -22.56 122.24
CA ARG A 758 -105.72 -24.00 122.38
C ARG A 758 -106.58 -24.34 123.61
N TYR A 759 -106.51 -23.55 124.68
CA TYR A 759 -107.19 -23.82 125.95
C TYR A 759 -108.74 -23.85 125.84
N GLY A 760 -109.32 -22.95 125.04
CA GLY A 760 -110.79 -22.80 124.94
C GLY A 760 -111.54 -23.91 124.18
N GLN A 761 -110.88 -24.99 123.76
CA GLN A 761 -111.43 -25.95 122.80
C GLN A 761 -112.20 -27.13 123.43
N LEU A 762 -112.04 -27.37 124.75
CA LEU A 762 -112.67 -28.49 125.47
C LEU A 762 -114.20 -28.36 125.61
N MET A 763 -114.74 -27.15 125.79
CA MET A 763 -116.18 -26.91 126.03
C MET A 763 -117.09 -27.23 124.81
N LYS A 764 -116.55 -27.68 123.68
CA LYS A 764 -117.30 -28.00 122.46
C LYS A 764 -117.92 -29.41 122.42
N GLN A 765 -117.73 -30.25 123.44
CA GLN A 765 -117.92 -31.70 123.27
C GLN A 765 -119.35 -32.22 123.51
N GLN A 766 -120.10 -31.72 124.50
CA GLN A 766 -121.39 -32.31 124.90
C GLN A 766 -122.55 -31.94 123.94
N GLU A 767 -122.78 -30.65 123.71
CA GLU A 767 -123.84 -30.15 122.80
C GLU A 767 -123.63 -30.47 121.32
N LYS A 768 -122.44 -30.96 120.97
CA LYS A 768 -122.11 -31.50 119.65
C LYS A 768 -122.94 -32.74 119.35
N MET A 769 -122.90 -33.73 120.25
CA MET A 769 -123.30 -35.12 119.97
C MET A 769 -124.73 -35.28 119.44
N ILE A 770 -125.69 -34.57 120.03
CA ILE A 770 -127.11 -34.67 119.64
C ILE A 770 -127.37 -34.00 118.29
N ARG A 771 -126.80 -32.80 118.06
CA ARG A 771 -126.90 -32.11 116.76
C ARG A 771 -126.09 -32.83 115.68
N ASP A 772 -124.99 -33.49 116.05
CA ASP A 772 -124.13 -34.24 115.14
C ASP A 772 -124.85 -35.45 114.52
N MET A 773 -125.81 -36.07 115.23
CA MET A 773 -126.55 -37.23 114.72
C MET A 773 -127.55 -36.86 113.61
N GLU A 774 -128.38 -35.83 113.81
CA GLU A 774 -129.25 -35.32 112.73
C GLU A 774 -128.46 -34.70 111.58
N ALA A 775 -127.40 -33.96 111.91
CA ALA A 775 -126.48 -33.43 110.91
C ALA A 775 -125.67 -34.51 110.20
N SER A 776 -125.66 -35.79 110.62
CA SER A 776 -124.85 -36.82 109.95
C SER A 776 -125.36 -37.16 108.55
N VAL A 777 -126.67 -37.28 108.35
CA VAL A 777 -127.27 -37.59 107.03
C VAL A 777 -127.27 -36.35 106.14
N ALA A 778 -127.68 -35.19 106.69
CA ALA A 778 -127.58 -33.91 105.99
C ALA A 778 -126.13 -33.57 105.61
N ARG A 779 -125.12 -34.01 106.39
CA ARG A 779 -123.71 -33.92 106.00
C ARG A 779 -123.29 -34.97 104.98
N ARG A 780 -123.88 -36.17 104.88
CA ARG A 780 -123.56 -37.07 103.74
C ARG A 780 -123.99 -36.45 102.41
N GLU A 781 -125.23 -35.97 102.31
CA GLU A 781 -125.68 -35.23 101.12
C GLU A 781 -124.85 -33.95 100.90
N ALA A 782 -124.61 -33.15 101.94
CA ALA A 782 -123.85 -31.90 101.86
C ALA A 782 -122.32 -32.04 102.07
N ILE A 783 -121.78 -33.26 101.90
CA ILE A 783 -120.37 -33.58 101.66
C ILE A 783 -120.23 -34.04 100.21
N ALA A 784 -121.14 -34.87 99.68
CA ALA A 784 -121.17 -35.18 98.25
C ALA A 784 -121.34 -33.90 97.39
N ILE A 785 -122.30 -33.04 97.73
CA ILE A 785 -122.55 -31.76 97.02
C ILE A 785 -121.47 -30.70 97.31
N ARG A 786 -120.61 -30.91 98.31
CA ARG A 786 -119.57 -29.94 98.76
C ARG A 786 -118.14 -30.38 98.47
N GLY A 787 -117.92 -31.63 98.07
CA GLY A 787 -116.64 -32.12 97.55
C GLY A 787 -116.31 -31.57 96.17
N GLU A 788 -117.34 -31.28 95.37
CA GLU A 788 -117.23 -30.68 94.02
C GLU A 788 -117.18 -29.14 94.03
N GLY A 789 -117.38 -28.50 95.19
CA GLY A 789 -117.67 -27.07 95.28
C GLY A 789 -117.06 -26.35 96.48
N GLN A 790 -115.88 -25.75 96.24
CA GLN A 790 -115.20 -24.71 97.04
C GLN A 790 -114.52 -25.14 98.36
N ASN A 791 -113.27 -24.74 98.73
CA ASN A 791 -112.16 -23.99 98.10
C ASN A 791 -112.53 -23.01 96.96
N LYS A 792 -113.30 -21.94 97.14
CA LYS A 792 -113.33 -20.83 98.13
C LYS A 792 -112.30 -19.73 97.85
N THR A 793 -112.73 -18.77 97.05
CA THR A 793 -112.77 -17.37 97.49
C THR A 793 -114.26 -17.06 97.86
N ASP A 794 -114.68 -15.91 98.43
CA ASP A 794 -114.20 -14.55 98.26
C ASP A 794 -114.93 -13.55 99.22
N LYS A 795 -114.59 -12.26 99.16
CA LYS A 795 -115.37 -11.04 99.50
C LYS A 795 -115.50 -10.66 101.00
N LYS A 796 -115.58 -9.37 101.42
CA LYS A 796 -115.39 -8.03 100.77
C LYS A 796 -115.46 -6.90 101.84
N ARG A 797 -114.91 -5.70 101.57
CA ARG A 797 -115.62 -4.39 101.42
C ARG A 797 -114.64 -3.19 101.28
N VAL A 798 -115.16 -2.01 100.91
CA VAL A 798 -114.44 -0.79 100.45
C VAL A 798 -115.18 0.47 100.94
N THR A 799 -114.50 1.62 101.08
CA THR A 799 -115.10 2.92 101.46
C THR A 799 -114.60 4.10 100.59
N ARG A 800 -115.05 5.34 100.86
CA ARG A 800 -115.31 6.39 99.86
C ARG A 800 -114.25 7.50 99.68
N SER A 801 -113.15 7.48 100.44
CA SER A 801 -112.12 8.54 100.44
C SER A 801 -111.20 8.57 99.21
N ASP A 802 -110.94 7.42 98.60
CA ASP A 802 -109.70 7.22 97.83
C ASP A 802 -109.80 7.71 96.37
N CYS A 803 -110.99 8.17 95.95
CA CYS A 803 -111.26 8.59 94.57
C CYS A 803 -110.78 10.00 94.23
N HIS A 804 -110.59 10.91 95.21
CA HIS A 804 -110.08 12.25 94.92
C HIS A 804 -108.55 12.29 94.80
N ARG A 805 -107.83 11.64 95.73
CA ARG A 805 -106.36 11.63 95.74
C ARG A 805 -105.75 11.07 94.44
N LYS A 806 -106.39 10.04 93.87
CA LYS A 806 -106.00 9.45 92.58
C LYS A 806 -106.20 10.38 91.37
N ILE A 807 -107.09 11.38 91.44
CA ILE A 807 -107.25 12.37 90.37
C ILE A 807 -106.08 13.37 90.38
N GLU A 808 -105.57 13.73 91.54
CA GLU A 808 -104.41 14.63 91.69
C GLU A 808 -103.09 13.92 91.33
N GLU A 809 -102.92 12.67 91.75
CA GLU A 809 -101.77 11.83 91.38
C GLU A 809 -101.71 11.57 89.86
N LEU A 810 -102.86 11.36 89.19
CA LEU A 810 -102.91 11.24 87.74
C LEU A 810 -102.62 12.57 87.03
N ARG A 811 -103.06 13.71 87.56
CA ARG A 811 -102.73 15.03 87.00
C ARG A 811 -101.23 15.33 87.04
N LYS A 812 -100.55 15.02 88.16
CA LYS A 812 -99.08 15.15 88.22
C LYS A 812 -98.36 14.28 87.19
N LYS A 813 -98.74 13.01 87.09
CA LYS A 813 -98.17 12.08 86.11
C LYS A 813 -98.39 12.54 84.66
N ILE A 814 -99.55 13.13 84.36
CA ILE A 814 -99.80 13.75 83.04
C ILE A 814 -98.84 14.91 82.80
N SER A 815 -98.66 15.85 83.74
CA SER A 815 -97.70 16.96 83.57
C SER A 815 -96.25 16.48 83.45
N GLU A 816 -95.84 15.46 84.20
CA GLU A 816 -94.50 14.86 84.13
C GLU A 816 -94.28 14.17 82.77
N THR A 817 -95.28 13.46 82.23
CA THR A 817 -95.20 12.91 80.86
C THR A 817 -95.22 13.99 79.77
N GLN A 818 -95.89 15.12 79.99
CA GLN A 818 -95.88 16.24 79.04
C GLN A 818 -94.54 16.97 79.03
N GLN A 819 -93.90 17.14 80.19
CA GLN A 819 -92.53 17.68 80.29
C GLN A 819 -91.55 16.78 79.55
N ASN A 820 -91.55 15.47 79.87
CA ASN A 820 -90.69 14.49 79.20
C ASN A 820 -90.95 14.43 77.68
N ALA A 821 -92.19 14.54 77.22
CA ALA A 821 -92.50 14.61 75.80
C ALA A 821 -91.98 15.90 75.12
N GLN A 822 -92.01 17.05 75.81
CA GLN A 822 -91.42 18.29 75.29
C GLN A 822 -89.90 18.21 75.21
N ASP A 823 -89.24 17.58 76.19
CA ASP A 823 -87.79 17.42 76.18
C ASP A 823 -87.33 16.36 75.17
N CYS A 824 -88.11 15.28 74.97
CA CYS A 824 -87.93 14.38 73.82
C CYS A 824 -88.09 15.13 72.48
N ASN A 825 -89.11 15.98 72.33
CA ASN A 825 -89.30 16.77 71.11
C ASN A 825 -88.14 17.75 70.84
N LYS A 826 -87.50 18.31 71.87
CA LYS A 826 -86.27 19.11 71.70
C LYS A 826 -85.13 18.25 71.16
N THR A 827 -84.88 17.08 71.77
CA THR A 827 -83.83 16.17 71.28
C THR A 827 -84.12 15.63 69.88
N ILE A 828 -85.39 15.47 69.50
CA ILE A 828 -85.79 15.12 68.13
C ILE A 828 -85.48 16.28 67.18
N LEU A 829 -85.82 17.53 67.51
CA LEU A 829 -85.48 18.70 66.70
C LEU A 829 -83.96 18.93 66.57
N GLU A 830 -83.19 18.64 67.62
CA GLU A 830 -81.72 18.66 67.60
C GLU A 830 -81.15 17.55 66.69
N LEU A 831 -81.70 16.33 66.76
CA LEU A 831 -81.35 15.23 65.86
C LEU A 831 -81.77 15.48 64.41
N GLU A 832 -82.94 16.08 64.17
CA GLU A 832 -83.39 16.51 62.84
C GLU A 832 -82.50 17.63 62.29
N SER A 833 -82.06 18.59 63.13
CA SER A 833 -81.15 19.66 62.72
C SER A 833 -79.74 19.15 62.37
N THR A 834 -79.26 18.12 63.09
CA THR A 834 -77.95 17.51 62.82
C THR A 834 -78.01 16.51 61.67
N GLN A 835 -79.13 15.81 61.48
CA GLN A 835 -79.42 15.05 60.26
C GLN A 835 -79.52 15.97 59.04
N ALA A 836 -80.15 17.14 59.18
CA ALA A 836 -80.21 18.15 58.11
C ALA A 836 -78.82 18.70 57.76
N SER A 837 -77.99 19.09 58.74
CA SER A 837 -76.64 19.59 58.45
C SER A 837 -75.70 18.51 57.91
N LEU A 838 -75.78 17.28 58.42
CA LEU A 838 -75.05 16.15 57.85
C LEU A 838 -75.51 15.84 56.42
N SER A 839 -76.82 15.80 56.14
CA SER A 839 -77.32 15.59 54.77
C SER A 839 -76.92 16.72 53.82
N ALA A 840 -76.87 17.98 54.28
CA ALA A 840 -76.33 19.09 53.51
C ALA A 840 -74.83 18.89 53.19
N SER A 841 -74.01 18.50 54.18
CA SER A 841 -72.59 18.21 53.96
C SER A 841 -72.37 17.00 53.04
N VAL A 842 -73.24 15.98 53.09
CA VAL A 842 -73.21 14.83 52.17
C VAL A 842 -73.60 15.26 50.76
N LEU A 843 -74.59 16.14 50.60
CA LEU A 843 -74.97 16.73 49.30
C LEU A 843 -73.93 17.72 48.76
N GLU A 844 -73.08 18.30 49.62
CA GLU A 844 -71.90 19.08 49.22
C GLU A 844 -70.78 18.15 48.77
N LYS A 845 -70.43 17.11 49.55
CA LYS A 845 -69.41 16.14 49.14
C LYS A 845 -69.83 15.28 47.94
N GLN A 846 -71.12 15.05 47.72
CA GLN A 846 -71.62 14.45 46.48
C GLN A 846 -71.53 15.41 45.29
N ARG A 847 -71.69 16.72 45.48
CA ARG A 847 -71.44 17.72 44.42
C ARG A 847 -69.96 17.85 44.11
N GLU A 848 -69.09 17.98 45.11
CA GLU A 848 -67.63 17.97 44.92
C GLU A 848 -67.16 16.70 44.21
N LEU A 849 -67.70 15.52 44.58
CA LEU A 849 -67.39 14.26 43.89
C LEU A 849 -67.92 14.23 42.45
N HIS A 850 -69.12 14.75 42.17
CA HIS A 850 -69.62 14.83 40.80
C HIS A 850 -68.91 15.88 39.94
N GLU A 851 -68.42 16.97 40.54
CA GLU A 851 -67.59 17.98 39.88
C GLU A 851 -66.21 17.40 39.56
N LEU A 852 -65.52 16.78 40.52
CA LEU A 852 -64.25 16.08 40.29
C LEU A 852 -64.39 14.89 39.32
N GLN A 853 -65.54 14.20 39.32
CA GLN A 853 -65.82 13.12 38.38
C GLN A 853 -66.09 13.65 36.97
N ALA A 854 -66.75 14.81 36.82
CA ALA A 854 -66.90 15.49 35.54
C ALA A 854 -65.59 16.08 35.02
N GLU A 855 -64.72 16.59 35.90
CA GLU A 855 -63.35 16.98 35.55
C GLU A 855 -62.51 15.79 35.11
N ASN A 856 -62.60 14.65 35.81
CA ASN A 856 -61.91 13.41 35.40
C ASN A 856 -62.45 12.87 34.06
N ASP A 857 -63.76 12.75 33.89
CA ASP A 857 -64.39 12.34 32.62
C ASP A 857 -64.00 13.29 31.46
N GLY A 858 -63.80 14.58 31.77
CA GLY A 858 -63.28 15.59 30.84
C GLY A 858 -61.81 15.36 30.48
N LEU A 859 -60.95 15.13 31.48
CA LEU A 859 -59.52 14.82 31.27
C LEU A 859 -59.31 13.49 30.54
N ASP A 860 -60.12 12.47 30.80
CA ASP A 860 -60.11 11.21 30.06
C ASP A 860 -60.59 11.42 28.61
N SER A 861 -61.61 12.25 28.38
CA SER A 861 -62.06 12.64 27.03
C SER A 861 -60.97 13.41 26.26
N ASP A 862 -60.25 14.33 26.91
CA ASP A 862 -59.10 15.02 26.32
C ASP A 862 -57.92 14.07 26.09
N MET A 863 -57.69 13.09 26.98
CA MET A 863 -56.67 12.07 26.81
C MET A 863 -56.98 11.16 25.61
N GLU A 864 -58.23 10.71 25.45
CA GLU A 864 -58.67 9.98 24.26
C GLU A 864 -58.53 10.84 23.00
N CYS A 865 -58.91 12.12 23.06
CA CYS A 865 -58.75 13.06 21.94
C CYS A 865 -57.28 13.22 21.53
N LEU A 866 -56.36 13.38 22.50
CA LEU A 866 -54.92 13.46 22.27
C LEU A 866 -54.31 12.14 21.77
N GLN A 867 -54.78 10.99 22.28
CA GLN A 867 -54.37 9.68 21.77
C GLN A 867 -54.83 9.46 20.32
N ASN A 868 -56.06 9.85 19.98
CA ASN A 868 -56.58 9.74 18.62
C ASN A 868 -55.90 10.73 17.66
N LYS A 869 -55.61 11.97 18.08
CA LYS A 869 -54.74 12.91 17.35
C LYS A 869 -53.33 12.35 17.16
N LYS A 870 -52.72 11.70 18.17
CA LYS A 870 -51.42 11.02 18.06
C LYS A 870 -51.45 9.85 17.07
N ARG A 871 -52.52 9.04 17.07
CA ARG A 871 -52.76 7.97 16.09
C ARG A 871 -52.92 8.52 14.67
N TRP A 872 -53.68 9.61 14.51
CA TRP A 872 -53.87 10.28 13.22
C TRP A 872 -52.56 10.84 12.67
N ASN A 873 -51.84 11.62 13.48
CA ASN A 873 -50.55 12.20 13.09
C ASN A 873 -49.54 11.09 12.71
N LEU A 874 -49.56 9.93 13.39
CA LEU A 874 -48.76 8.77 13.00
C LEU A 874 -49.18 8.21 11.63
N LEU A 875 -50.49 8.09 11.35
CA LEU A 875 -51.02 7.64 10.06
C LEU A 875 -50.75 8.64 8.93
N GLU A 876 -50.76 9.95 9.20
CA GLU A 876 -50.33 10.99 8.27
C GLU A 876 -48.83 10.94 8.02
N ILE A 877 -48.00 10.82 9.06
CA ILE A 877 -46.54 10.65 8.91
C ILE A 877 -46.24 9.39 8.07
N VAL A 878 -46.94 8.27 8.30
CA VAL A 878 -46.82 7.05 7.47
C VAL A 878 -47.33 7.28 6.03
N ALA A 879 -48.39 8.06 5.82
CA ALA A 879 -48.86 8.44 4.49
C ALA A 879 -47.88 9.37 3.75
N HIS A 880 -47.24 10.31 4.46
CA HIS A 880 -46.20 11.19 3.93
C HIS A 880 -44.90 10.41 3.65
N GLN A 881 -44.52 9.47 4.52
CA GLN A 881 -43.36 8.59 4.29
C GLN A 881 -43.59 7.60 3.15
N THR A 882 -44.80 7.05 2.97
CA THR A 882 -45.11 6.20 1.80
C THR A 882 -45.17 7.05 0.52
N ARG A 883 -45.80 8.23 0.54
CA ARG A 883 -45.75 9.21 -0.56
C ARG A 883 -44.30 9.61 -0.90
N GLN A 884 -43.44 9.83 0.11
CA GLN A 884 -42.02 10.11 -0.08
C GLN A 884 -41.29 8.92 -0.71
N LYS A 885 -41.51 7.69 -0.23
CA LYS A 885 -40.95 6.46 -0.82
C LYS A 885 -41.40 6.25 -2.28
N HIS A 886 -42.66 6.57 -2.60
CA HIS A 886 -43.16 6.54 -3.98
C HIS A 886 -42.55 7.65 -4.85
N LEU A 887 -42.35 8.86 -4.32
CA LEU A 887 -41.65 9.95 -5.00
C LEU A 887 -40.14 9.69 -5.18
N GLN A 888 -39.51 8.96 -4.25
CA GLN A 888 -38.13 8.47 -4.37
C GLN A 888 -38.05 7.36 -5.43
N ALA A 889 -38.95 6.37 -5.39
CA ALA A 889 -39.05 5.33 -6.41
C ALA A 889 -39.37 5.90 -7.82
N LEU A 890 -40.08 7.03 -7.92
CA LEU A 890 -40.26 7.78 -9.16
C LEU A 890 -38.94 8.42 -9.63
N LYS A 891 -38.20 9.10 -8.73
CA LYS A 891 -36.86 9.66 -9.04
C LYS A 891 -35.84 8.58 -9.43
N GLU A 892 -35.97 7.39 -8.88
CA GLU A 892 -35.13 6.21 -9.20
C GLU A 892 -35.62 5.42 -10.43
N GLY A 893 -36.73 5.81 -11.07
CA GLY A 893 -37.30 5.13 -12.23
C GLY A 893 -37.92 3.76 -11.97
N LYS A 894 -38.05 3.35 -10.69
CA LYS A 894 -38.54 2.03 -10.26
C LYS A 894 -40.06 1.98 -10.03
N TYR A 895 -40.73 3.12 -9.95
CA TYR A 895 -42.16 3.20 -9.66
C TYR A 895 -43.03 2.96 -10.91
N THR A 896 -43.73 1.83 -10.94
CA THR A 896 -44.76 1.54 -11.95
C THR A 896 -46.06 2.30 -11.66
N SER A 897 -46.44 3.19 -12.56
CA SER A 897 -47.75 3.87 -12.50
C SER A 897 -48.89 2.88 -12.78
N LEU A 898 -49.71 2.63 -11.75
CA LEU A 898 -50.90 1.76 -11.80
C LEU A 898 -51.95 2.26 -12.79
N CYS A 899 -52.04 3.58 -13.02
CA CYS A 899 -52.86 4.19 -14.05
C CYS A 899 -51.96 4.94 -15.05
N ARG A 900 -52.05 4.58 -16.34
CA ARG A 900 -51.25 5.21 -17.42
C ARG A 900 -51.99 6.28 -18.22
N THR A 901 -53.29 6.48 -17.97
CA THR A 901 -54.12 7.51 -18.59
C THR A 901 -54.90 8.27 -17.52
N GLU A 902 -55.15 9.56 -17.72
CA GLU A 902 -55.92 10.36 -16.76
C GLU A 902 -57.32 9.79 -16.49
N GLN A 903 -57.96 9.20 -17.50
CA GLN A 903 -59.29 8.59 -17.36
C GLN A 903 -59.25 7.37 -16.42
N ALA A 904 -58.22 6.53 -16.52
CA ALA A 904 -58.04 5.41 -15.59
C ALA A 904 -57.67 5.89 -14.18
N TRP A 905 -56.90 6.98 -14.06
CA TRP A 905 -56.57 7.58 -12.77
C TRP A 905 -57.80 8.21 -12.10
N ARG A 906 -58.61 9.00 -12.85
CA ARG A 906 -59.90 9.54 -12.38
C ARG A 906 -60.87 8.42 -11.99
N ALA A 907 -60.93 7.32 -12.75
CA ALA A 907 -61.78 6.18 -12.43
C ALA A 907 -61.34 5.43 -11.15
N GLU A 908 -60.04 5.23 -10.92
CA GLU A 908 -59.55 4.68 -9.64
C GLU A 908 -59.70 5.69 -8.49
N GLN A 909 -59.50 6.98 -8.72
CA GLN A 909 -59.76 8.01 -7.71
C GLN A 909 -61.25 8.06 -7.34
N GLN A 910 -62.16 7.96 -8.30
CA GLN A 910 -63.60 7.86 -8.07
C GLN A 910 -63.93 6.58 -7.29
N LYS A 911 -63.42 5.39 -7.69
CA LYS A 911 -63.58 4.16 -6.89
C LYS A 911 -63.04 4.30 -5.45
N LEU A 912 -61.96 5.04 -5.24
CA LEU A 912 -61.40 5.30 -3.90
C LEU A 912 -62.25 6.29 -3.11
N GLN A 913 -62.73 7.37 -3.74
CA GLN A 913 -63.67 8.30 -3.12
C GLN A 913 -65.01 7.62 -2.79
N ASP A 914 -65.53 6.78 -3.68
CA ASP A 914 -66.80 6.07 -3.48
C ASP A 914 -66.65 4.94 -2.45
N ARG A 915 -65.46 4.32 -2.34
CA ARG A 915 -65.11 3.45 -1.20
C ARG A 915 -64.99 4.23 0.11
N LEU A 916 -64.41 5.43 0.11
CA LEU A 916 -64.33 6.29 1.30
C LEU A 916 -65.73 6.79 1.71
N ARG A 917 -66.58 7.18 0.76
CA ARG A 917 -67.99 7.51 0.97
C ARG A 917 -68.77 6.31 1.51
N ALA A 918 -68.59 5.11 0.95
CA ALA A 918 -69.22 3.87 1.44
C ALA A 918 -68.77 3.51 2.86
N VAL A 919 -67.47 3.63 3.16
CA VAL A 919 -66.95 3.43 4.53
C VAL A 919 -67.48 4.50 5.47
N ASN A 920 -67.57 5.77 5.06
CA ASN A 920 -68.15 6.82 5.90
C ASN A 920 -69.65 6.59 6.16
N THR A 921 -70.43 6.13 5.16
CA THR A 921 -71.83 5.76 5.38
C THR A 921 -71.99 4.54 6.28
N ILE A 922 -71.07 3.56 6.21
CA ILE A 922 -71.05 2.42 7.14
C ILE A 922 -70.70 2.88 8.56
N VAL A 923 -69.73 3.79 8.72
CA VAL A 923 -69.39 4.38 10.03
C VAL A 923 -70.58 5.16 10.60
N HIS A 924 -71.25 6.00 9.80
CA HIS A 924 -72.46 6.71 10.21
C HIS A 924 -73.64 5.77 10.53
N GLN A 925 -73.79 4.66 9.80
CA GLN A 925 -74.78 3.62 10.14
C GLN A 925 -74.47 2.97 11.49
N ILE A 926 -73.21 2.56 11.73
CA ILE A 926 -72.81 1.94 13.01
C ILE A 926 -72.94 2.94 14.18
N GLN A 927 -72.67 4.24 13.95
CA GLN A 927 -72.91 5.28 14.96
C GLN A 927 -74.40 5.46 15.30
N GLN A 928 -75.31 5.25 14.35
CA GLN A 928 -76.76 5.30 14.57
C GLN A 928 -77.31 4.01 15.21
N GLU A 929 -76.80 2.85 14.80
CA GLU A 929 -77.23 1.55 15.33
C GLU A 929 -76.69 1.27 16.74
N HIS A 930 -75.50 1.80 17.09
CA HIS A 930 -74.80 1.54 18.34
C HIS A 930 -74.29 2.83 19.02
N PRO A 931 -75.16 3.63 19.69
CA PRO A 931 -74.77 4.89 20.33
C PRO A 931 -73.68 4.73 21.41
N GLN A 932 -73.55 3.55 22.02
CA GLN A 932 -72.47 3.24 22.97
C GLN A 932 -71.06 3.31 22.33
N HIS A 933 -70.96 3.09 21.02
CA HIS A 933 -69.69 3.15 20.27
C HIS A 933 -69.46 4.51 19.60
N GLN A 934 -70.39 5.46 19.75
CA GLN A 934 -70.34 6.75 19.05
C GLN A 934 -69.07 7.54 19.39
N ARG A 935 -68.68 7.64 20.67
CA ARG A 935 -67.42 8.29 21.10
C ARG A 935 -66.17 7.68 20.44
N ILE A 936 -66.12 6.35 20.38
CA ILE A 936 -64.97 5.60 19.83
C ILE A 936 -64.88 5.72 18.30
N LEU A 937 -66.00 5.98 17.62
CA LEU A 937 -66.08 6.12 16.16
C LEU A 937 -66.11 7.58 15.66
N GLN A 938 -66.38 8.56 16.53
CA GLN A 938 -66.46 9.99 16.18
C GLN A 938 -65.18 10.51 15.53
N TRP A 939 -64.01 10.19 16.11
CA TRP A 939 -62.72 10.59 15.52
C TRP A 939 -62.48 9.95 14.13
N LEU A 940 -63.03 8.76 13.86
CA LEU A 940 -62.94 8.13 12.54
C LEU A 940 -63.84 8.82 11.51
N SER A 941 -65.05 9.25 11.87
CA SER A 941 -65.87 10.09 10.97
C SER A 941 -65.20 11.43 10.67
N GLU A 942 -64.66 12.13 11.68
CA GLU A 942 -63.93 13.39 11.49
C GLU A 942 -62.69 13.22 10.59
N CYS A 943 -61.96 12.11 10.75
CA CYS A 943 -60.80 11.74 9.94
C CYS A 943 -61.16 11.32 8.49
N LEU A 944 -62.34 10.75 8.27
CA LEU A 944 -62.85 10.42 6.94
C LEU A 944 -63.40 11.65 6.23
N GLU A 945 -64.14 12.50 6.94
CA GLU A 945 -64.75 13.73 6.41
C GLU A 945 -63.70 14.80 6.07
N SER A 946 -62.67 14.96 6.89
CA SER A 946 -61.53 15.82 6.56
C SER A 946 -60.79 15.35 5.30
N ARG A 947 -60.62 14.04 5.09
CA ARG A 947 -60.01 13.49 3.85
C ARG A 947 -60.92 13.54 2.62
N LEU A 948 -62.24 13.50 2.80
CA LEU A 948 -63.21 13.70 1.73
C LEU A 948 -63.23 15.17 1.30
N GLY A 949 -63.33 16.09 2.27
CA GLY A 949 -63.28 17.54 2.02
C GLY A 949 -61.96 18.02 1.40
N SER A 950 -60.83 17.41 1.78
CA SER A 950 -59.50 17.74 1.22
C SER A 950 -59.27 17.30 -0.24
N GLN A 951 -60.30 16.86 -0.96
CA GLN A 951 -60.24 16.52 -2.39
C GLN A 951 -61.33 17.20 -3.25
N GLU A 952 -62.18 18.03 -2.64
CA GLU A 952 -63.19 18.84 -3.37
C GLU A 952 -62.78 20.33 -3.45
N ALA A 953 -61.51 20.62 -3.13
CA ALA A 953 -60.79 21.88 -3.32
C ALA A 953 -59.40 21.64 -3.94
#